data_AF-A0A534M3U6-F1
#
_entry.id   AF-A0A534M3U6-F1
#
_cell.length_a   1.000
_cell.length_b   1.000
_cell.length_c   1.000
_cell.angle_alpha   90.00
_cell.angle_beta   90.00
_cell.angle_gamma   90.00
#
_symmetry.space_group_name_H-M   'P 1'
#
loop_
_entity.id
_entity.type
_entity.pdbx_description
1 polymer ?
#
loop_
_entity_poly.entity_id
_entity_poly.type
_entity_poly.pdbx_seq_one_letter_code
_entity_poly.pdbx_strand_id
1 'polypeptide(L)'
;MRVAAAVLALLIVGVLGANVLWVLPSPNGPSQPRMPPGQSPFPIFRMGPMLHVVQVEPGANLSTRLLLTSLQGLVNRERVELYLDEDQVKANTSAMLSFVASRYNVSHDKISPNQAIDTYASRTRGLVVFDPSRPESIDIGTMIAAQMDSLLVGPDFAGSVAARTGLPILFDYASRSDWSSLGSIGAYDRALQELYPSSTPTLLAILPPDRWAIRDYLIATKTFVFYLPQGVLASPAETAATKRILHATPRGIPILGWFNSPTLTEENSFVQMASAEGKFVAGGQEVPNLSVLTALGRNETRFQRSPAPPLPSLEKKAYVVLAVPDGDNLDFVSGRMRDLWSESARGTVPVAWSLNPLLSDLAPPMLDMYYDTATPLDRFIAGPSGAGYLYPDYADPQDLASFVAFSKRYMNASDMDVVWLLNAFTASEIPYSSQSLATYVNGLRPDGIVLDYDDQPRTRDAWVQAGEPAVAPIVRSTHFWTTRDNVLGKLDASVATWEPGPHFLWITVYPFRFGLQDALGLVEILKTRLGDNLALVTPGQFFGLMREDFVRLAHGRLGEIEENPLASALFRTTLDSARSELREADSWMAAGNPGRAADAAFRGLEDLRTVSTEGALLISLGVLGIAGVLGFFATRLRRSDPRSRASIQPGVVVFVAVVVALFTFALREALEQNFWTYPVILVAIVVAAVHRPLGRWMDRAYPTEAPLAGSLVALVLISLAIRTTAAFPLALIGTLLALDTYLRRRPANAPDLAAGLGFGSAIGFLGDFEIVTFTALAVLLVVSAVFMRGRPLPNRSRAGGSALAPGFLLSLSLFGLAVSFYYSIALRLGVQGDLLLGITGTLLVLGPTIGILVRRILPPLPPRTAQIVALTGSALLSGILLVVHGTVLTVLVLLALGTSLSFAAIASIDGYTNRGGEPHRALATALLFLPLLVMFFRMPPIVYSLTVVPLPEAIEYALYAPSVLLGATCIFLVAVLAVRGRRRAPVGKDYRAEADGGPVVR
;
A
#
# COMPACT_ATOMS: atom_id res chain seq x y z
N MET A 1 -31.24 -27.90 -20.14
CA MET A 1 -30.03 -28.62 -19.69
C MET A 1 -28.87 -28.55 -20.67
N ARG A 2 -28.97 -29.06 -21.90
CA ARG A 2 -27.85 -29.05 -22.87
C ARG A 2 -27.29 -27.64 -23.17
N VAL A 3 -28.16 -26.63 -23.30
CA VAL A 3 -27.74 -25.24 -23.55
C VAL A 3 -27.05 -24.62 -22.32
N ALA A 4 -27.56 -24.84 -21.11
CA ALA A 4 -26.94 -24.33 -19.88
C ALA A 4 -25.61 -25.03 -19.57
N ALA A 5 -25.53 -26.34 -19.81
CA ALA A 5 -24.28 -27.11 -19.74
C ALA A 5 -23.29 -26.68 -20.82
N ALA A 6 -23.76 -26.35 -22.04
CA ALA A 6 -22.92 -25.82 -23.11
C ALA A 6 -22.42 -24.40 -22.84
N VAL A 7 -23.24 -23.52 -22.25
CA VAL A 7 -22.84 -22.18 -21.82
C VAL A 7 -21.85 -22.26 -20.66
N LEU A 8 -22.08 -23.16 -19.69
CA LEU A 8 -21.14 -23.41 -18.61
C LEU A 8 -19.83 -24.02 -19.13
N ALA A 9 -19.89 -24.95 -20.09
CA ALA A 9 -18.72 -25.53 -20.74
C ALA A 9 -17.97 -24.50 -21.59
N LEU A 10 -18.66 -23.62 -22.32
CA LEU A 10 -18.08 -22.50 -23.07
C LEU A 10 -17.46 -21.46 -22.14
N LEU A 11 -18.07 -21.19 -20.98
CA LEU A 11 -17.48 -20.37 -19.94
C LEU A 11 -16.24 -21.06 -19.35
N ILE A 12 -16.28 -22.36 -19.06
CA ILE A 12 -15.12 -23.13 -18.57
C ILE A 12 -14.00 -23.16 -19.61
N VAL A 13 -14.30 -23.37 -20.89
CA VAL A 13 -13.33 -23.38 -21.99
C VAL A 13 -12.83 -21.97 -22.31
N GLY A 14 -13.69 -20.96 -22.25
CA GLY A 14 -13.32 -19.54 -22.39
C GLY A 14 -12.46 -19.07 -21.23
N VAL A 15 -12.73 -19.57 -20.02
CA VAL A 15 -11.92 -19.35 -18.80
C VAL A 15 -10.61 -20.12 -18.85
N LEU A 16 -10.58 -21.35 -19.36
CA LEU A 16 -9.34 -22.10 -19.61
C LEU A 16 -8.51 -21.42 -20.69
N GLY A 17 -9.13 -20.96 -21.78
CA GLY A 17 -8.48 -20.21 -22.86
C GLY A 17 -7.95 -18.87 -22.36
N ALA A 18 -8.73 -18.12 -21.57
CA ALA A 18 -8.26 -16.89 -20.92
C ALA A 18 -7.17 -17.18 -19.87
N ASN A 19 -7.22 -18.29 -19.13
CA ASN A 19 -6.14 -18.66 -18.20
C ASN A 19 -4.85 -19.05 -18.94
N VAL A 20 -4.93 -19.73 -20.09
CA VAL A 20 -3.77 -20.09 -20.91
C VAL A 20 -3.20 -18.87 -21.66
N LEU A 21 -4.04 -17.89 -22.02
CA LEU A 21 -3.63 -16.69 -22.77
C LEU A 21 -3.26 -15.50 -21.87
N TRP A 22 -3.78 -15.43 -20.63
CA TRP A 22 -3.59 -14.31 -19.70
C TRP A 22 -2.64 -14.65 -18.55
N VAL A 23 -2.54 -15.93 -18.18
CA VAL A 23 -1.34 -16.50 -17.57
C VAL A 23 -0.58 -17.22 -18.69
N LEU A 24 -0.07 -16.43 -19.64
CA LEU A 24 1.31 -16.71 -19.95
C LEU A 24 2.04 -16.35 -18.65
N PRO A 25 2.74 -17.28 -17.99
CA PRO A 25 3.95 -16.86 -17.28
C PRO A 25 4.63 -15.87 -18.21
N SER A 26 5.14 -14.74 -17.71
CA SER A 26 6.22 -14.08 -18.46
C SER A 26 7.13 -15.24 -18.83
N PRO A 27 7.28 -15.61 -20.12
CA PRO A 27 8.05 -16.78 -20.43
C PRO A 27 9.37 -16.50 -19.73
N ASN A 28 9.69 -17.31 -18.72
CA ASN A 28 11.04 -17.42 -18.20
C ASN A 28 11.81 -18.01 -19.37
N GLY A 29 11.98 -17.20 -20.41
CA GLY A 29 12.89 -17.40 -21.48
C GLY A 29 14.23 -17.11 -20.83
N PRO A 30 15.11 -18.09 -20.67
CA PRO A 30 16.50 -17.87 -20.30
C PRO A 30 17.28 -17.01 -21.34
N SER A 31 16.59 -16.14 -22.10
CA SER A 31 17.07 -15.41 -23.28
C SER A 31 16.66 -13.93 -23.32
N GLN A 32 15.96 -13.38 -22.30
CA GLN A 32 15.82 -11.91 -22.24
C GLN A 32 17.18 -11.28 -21.92
N PRO A 33 17.66 -10.31 -22.71
CA PRO A 33 18.91 -9.61 -22.41
C PRO A 33 18.84 -8.92 -21.05
N ARG A 34 19.95 -8.95 -20.31
CA ARG A 34 20.10 -8.30 -19.00
C ARG A 34 21.33 -7.41 -19.03
N MET A 35 21.19 -6.17 -18.55
CA MET A 35 22.34 -5.32 -18.31
C MET A 35 23.15 -5.88 -17.13
N PRO A 36 24.46 -6.16 -17.29
CA PRO A 36 25.31 -6.55 -16.18
C PRO A 36 25.32 -5.48 -15.08
N PRO A 37 25.30 -5.86 -13.79
CA PRO A 37 25.27 -4.88 -12.69
C PRO A 37 26.55 -4.01 -12.59
N GLY A 38 27.64 -4.43 -13.23
CA GLY A 38 28.87 -3.63 -13.33
C GLY A 38 28.85 -2.58 -14.44
N GLN A 39 27.90 -2.63 -15.38
CA GLN A 39 27.80 -1.70 -16.50
C GLN A 39 27.08 -0.42 -16.08
N SER A 40 27.62 0.76 -16.45
CA SER A 40 26.88 2.02 -16.29
C SER A 40 25.84 2.13 -17.43
N PRO A 41 24.58 2.47 -17.14
CA PRO A 41 23.56 2.66 -18.17
C PRO A 41 23.72 3.98 -18.93
N PHE A 42 24.49 4.93 -18.35
CA PHE A 42 24.62 6.30 -18.83
C PHE A 42 25.90 6.47 -19.65
N PRO A 43 25.82 6.94 -20.91
CA PRO A 43 27.00 7.17 -21.73
C PRO A 43 27.87 8.31 -21.17
N ILE A 44 29.14 8.30 -21.53
CA ILE A 44 30.10 9.35 -21.16
C ILE A 44 30.10 10.42 -22.24
N PHE A 45 29.70 11.64 -21.89
CA PHE A 45 29.83 12.81 -22.75
C PHE A 45 31.15 13.54 -22.47
N ARG A 46 31.69 14.21 -23.50
CA ARG A 46 32.96 14.96 -23.40
C ARG A 46 32.68 16.45 -23.46
N MET A 47 33.27 17.20 -22.54
CA MET A 47 33.15 18.66 -22.53
C MET A 47 33.77 19.32 -23.76
N GLY A 48 33.07 20.34 -24.25
CA GLY A 48 33.56 21.37 -25.15
C GLY A 48 34.69 22.21 -24.56
N PRO A 49 35.41 22.99 -25.39
CA PRO A 49 36.34 23.99 -24.87
C PRO A 49 35.61 25.21 -24.30
N MET A 50 34.36 25.44 -24.72
CA MET A 50 33.48 26.52 -24.31
C MET A 50 32.05 25.99 -24.24
N LEU A 51 31.31 26.38 -23.21
CA LEU A 51 29.89 26.12 -23.08
C LEU A 51 29.11 27.37 -23.51
N HIS A 52 28.47 27.32 -24.67
CA HIS A 52 27.60 28.39 -25.14
C HIS A 52 26.26 28.35 -24.39
N VAL A 53 25.93 29.44 -23.71
CA VAL A 53 24.74 29.59 -22.89
C VAL A 53 23.66 30.33 -23.67
N VAL A 54 22.53 29.67 -23.88
CA VAL A 54 21.35 30.26 -24.52
C VAL A 54 20.31 30.58 -23.46
N GLN A 55 19.96 31.85 -23.34
CA GLN A 55 18.83 32.25 -22.52
C GLN A 55 17.52 31.85 -23.21
N VAL A 56 16.73 31.00 -22.57
CA VAL A 56 15.36 30.69 -22.95
C VAL A 56 14.45 31.71 -22.28
N GLU A 57 13.58 32.35 -23.06
CA GLU A 57 12.62 33.31 -22.52
C GLU A 57 11.64 32.61 -21.57
N PRO A 58 11.32 33.17 -20.38
CA PRO A 58 10.42 32.52 -19.42
C PRO A 58 9.01 32.22 -19.97
N GLY A 59 8.56 32.99 -20.96
CA GLY A 59 7.29 32.81 -21.66
C GLY A 59 7.36 31.97 -22.94
N ALA A 60 8.50 31.32 -23.21
CA ALA A 60 8.67 30.52 -24.42
C ALA A 60 7.64 29.40 -24.50
N ASN A 61 7.02 29.26 -25.69
CA ASN A 61 6.05 28.20 -25.93
C ASN A 61 6.75 26.82 -26.01
N LEU A 62 5.96 25.75 -25.93
CA LEU A 62 6.48 24.38 -25.98
C LEU A 62 7.31 24.11 -27.24
N SER A 63 6.87 24.59 -28.42
CA SER A 63 7.61 24.42 -29.67
C SER A 63 9.03 25.01 -29.61
N THR A 64 9.19 26.19 -29.00
CA THR A 64 10.51 26.83 -28.82
C THR A 64 11.39 26.01 -27.89
N ARG A 65 10.86 25.56 -26.75
CA ARG A 65 11.58 24.73 -25.79
C ARG A 65 12.00 23.38 -26.38
N LEU A 66 11.13 22.73 -27.14
CA LEU A 66 11.43 21.46 -27.84
C LEU A 66 12.51 21.64 -28.93
N LEU A 67 12.44 22.73 -29.70
CA LEU A 67 13.47 23.06 -30.68
C LEU A 67 14.84 23.24 -30.01
N LEU A 68 14.92 24.08 -28.98
CA LEU A 68 16.20 24.36 -28.32
C LEU A 68 16.75 23.15 -27.56
N THR A 69 15.91 22.37 -26.88
CA THR A 69 16.37 21.12 -26.23
C THR A 69 16.78 20.05 -27.22
N SER A 70 16.13 19.94 -28.38
CA SER A 70 16.57 19.02 -29.43
C SER A 70 17.91 19.44 -30.03
N LEU A 71 18.12 20.74 -30.25
CA LEU A 71 19.41 21.28 -30.66
C LEU A 71 20.49 20.95 -29.62
N GLN A 72 20.21 21.20 -28.33
CA GLN A 72 21.12 20.88 -27.23
C GLN A 72 21.49 19.40 -27.19
N GLY A 73 20.50 18.50 -27.26
CA GLY A 73 20.75 17.07 -27.24
C GLY A 73 21.62 16.59 -28.40
N LEU A 74 21.41 17.13 -29.60
CA LEU A 74 22.22 16.79 -30.77
C LEU A 74 23.65 17.33 -30.66
N VAL A 75 23.82 18.58 -30.23
CA VAL A 75 25.15 19.20 -30.03
C VAL A 75 25.92 18.44 -28.95
N ASN A 76 25.32 18.26 -27.78
CA ASN A 76 25.97 17.70 -26.60
C ASN A 76 26.28 16.20 -26.73
N ARG A 77 25.57 15.48 -27.61
CA ARG A 77 25.90 14.09 -27.95
C ARG A 77 27.30 13.96 -28.54
N GLU A 78 27.68 14.88 -29.43
CA GLU A 78 29.02 14.88 -30.04
C GLU A 78 30.05 15.48 -29.09
N ARG A 79 29.72 16.66 -28.54
CA ARG A 79 30.56 17.39 -27.60
C ARG A 79 29.71 18.40 -26.83
N VAL A 80 29.83 18.42 -25.50
CA VAL A 80 29.01 19.27 -24.64
C VAL A 80 29.42 20.73 -24.77
N GLU A 81 28.67 21.47 -25.58
CA GLU A 81 28.97 22.85 -25.97
C GLU A 81 27.74 23.77 -25.87
N LEU A 82 26.55 23.24 -25.53
CA LEU A 82 25.33 24.04 -25.42
C LEU A 82 24.63 23.83 -24.06
N TYR A 83 24.29 24.94 -23.41
CA TYR A 83 23.54 24.98 -22.15
C TYR A 83 22.32 25.89 -22.30
N LEU A 84 21.17 25.45 -21.81
CA LEU A 84 19.95 26.25 -21.79
C LEU A 84 19.76 26.85 -20.40
N ASP A 85 19.82 28.18 -20.33
CA ASP A 85 19.58 28.95 -19.12
C ASP A 85 18.16 29.52 -19.16
N GLU A 86 17.35 29.26 -18.14
CA GLU A 86 15.94 29.64 -18.13
C GLU A 86 15.57 30.12 -16.73
N ASP A 87 15.08 31.36 -16.65
CA ASP A 87 14.55 31.89 -15.40
C ASP A 87 13.19 31.24 -15.11
N GLN A 88 12.85 31.06 -13.83
CA GLN A 88 11.56 30.49 -13.36
C GLN A 88 11.38 28.97 -13.55
N VAL A 89 12.38 28.21 -14.00
CA VAL A 89 12.36 26.74 -13.85
C VAL A 89 12.70 26.34 -12.42
N LYS A 90 12.02 25.34 -11.86
CA LYS A 90 12.24 24.88 -10.48
C LYS A 90 13.71 24.51 -10.20
N ALA A 91 14.39 23.96 -11.18
CA ALA A 91 15.80 23.58 -11.09
C ALA A 91 16.77 24.76 -10.95
N ASN A 92 16.34 26.01 -11.24
CA ASN A 92 17.15 27.23 -11.26
C ASN A 92 18.49 27.02 -11.99
N THR A 93 18.41 27.00 -13.32
CA THR A 93 19.51 26.70 -14.23
C THR A 93 20.62 27.73 -14.17
N SER A 94 20.35 29.00 -13.87
CA SER A 94 21.42 30.02 -13.73
C SER A 94 22.28 29.77 -12.50
N ALA A 95 21.67 29.36 -11.39
CA ALA A 95 22.41 28.99 -10.19
C ALA A 95 23.25 27.73 -10.41
N MET A 96 22.72 26.73 -11.11
CA MET A 96 23.46 25.52 -11.48
C MET A 96 24.62 25.85 -12.43
N LEU A 97 24.41 26.71 -13.42
CA LEU A 97 25.47 27.19 -14.32
C LEU A 97 26.62 27.85 -13.55
N SER A 98 26.28 28.74 -12.61
CA SER A 98 27.26 29.42 -11.75
C SER A 98 28.05 28.43 -10.89
N PHE A 99 27.37 27.41 -10.36
CA PHE A 99 28.00 26.32 -9.60
C PHE A 99 28.95 25.51 -10.49
N VAL A 100 28.53 25.05 -11.67
CA VAL A 100 29.39 24.23 -12.53
C VAL A 100 30.59 25.01 -13.08
N ALA A 101 30.39 26.29 -13.42
CA ALA A 101 31.46 27.17 -13.88
C ALA A 101 32.56 27.32 -12.82
N SER A 102 32.17 27.50 -11.55
CA SER A 102 33.10 27.65 -10.44
C SER A 102 33.72 26.33 -9.98
N ARG A 103 32.92 25.28 -9.79
CA ARG A 103 33.35 23.98 -9.22
C ARG A 103 34.17 23.12 -10.20
N TYR A 104 33.90 23.21 -11.49
CA TYR A 104 34.56 22.38 -12.51
C TYR A 104 35.36 23.20 -13.53
N ASN A 105 35.56 24.50 -13.28
CA ASN A 105 36.31 25.40 -14.16
C ASN A 105 35.77 25.41 -15.61
N VAL A 106 34.45 25.45 -15.76
CA VAL A 106 33.78 25.47 -17.07
C VAL A 106 33.75 26.90 -17.60
N SER A 107 34.45 27.13 -18.72
CA SER A 107 34.35 28.38 -19.48
C SER A 107 33.03 28.44 -20.22
N HIS A 108 32.36 29.59 -20.16
CA HIS A 108 31.07 29.81 -20.80
C HIS A 108 30.93 31.25 -21.31
N ASP A 109 30.14 31.42 -22.36
CA ASP A 109 29.75 32.70 -22.95
C ASP A 109 28.24 32.65 -23.30
N LYS A 110 27.66 33.81 -23.61
CA LYS A 110 26.22 33.91 -23.91
C LYS A 110 26.01 34.12 -25.41
N ILE A 111 25.11 33.34 -25.99
CA ILE A 111 24.66 33.49 -27.38
C ILE A 111 23.12 33.51 -27.45
N SER A 112 22.57 34.16 -28.47
CA SER A 112 21.12 34.15 -28.69
C SER A 112 20.62 32.80 -29.22
N PRO A 113 19.34 32.43 -29.03
CA PRO A 113 18.76 31.20 -29.60
C PRO A 113 18.98 31.08 -31.12
N ASN A 114 18.86 32.21 -31.82
CA ASN A 114 19.08 32.33 -33.25
C ASN A 114 20.54 32.07 -33.65
N GLN A 115 21.51 32.63 -32.91
CA GLN A 115 22.93 32.34 -33.12
C GLN A 115 23.26 30.88 -32.83
N ALA A 116 22.64 30.27 -31.81
CA ALA A 116 22.84 28.85 -31.53
C ALA A 116 22.37 27.97 -32.69
N ILE A 117 21.18 28.26 -33.24
CA ILE A 117 20.67 27.57 -34.43
C ILE A 117 21.64 27.77 -35.61
N ASP A 118 22.06 29.00 -35.90
CA ASP A 118 22.97 29.27 -37.02
C ASP A 118 24.33 28.57 -36.86
N THR A 119 24.83 28.49 -35.63
CA THR A 119 26.12 27.86 -35.31
C THR A 119 26.06 26.34 -35.45
N TYR A 120 24.97 25.74 -34.98
CA TYR A 120 24.91 24.29 -34.76
C TYR A 120 24.00 23.53 -35.74
N ALA A 121 23.14 24.20 -36.50
CA ALA A 121 22.26 23.54 -37.48
C ALA A 121 23.05 22.76 -38.54
N SER A 122 24.29 23.17 -38.84
CA SER A 122 25.18 22.43 -39.74
C SER A 122 25.55 21.02 -39.26
N ARG A 123 25.38 20.73 -37.96
CA ARG A 123 25.58 19.39 -37.36
C ARG A 123 24.33 18.52 -37.45
N THR A 124 23.20 19.05 -37.94
CA THR A 124 21.96 18.31 -38.09
C THR A 124 21.66 18.05 -39.57
N ARG A 125 20.81 17.05 -39.85
CA ARG A 125 20.51 16.59 -41.22
C ARG A 125 19.18 17.10 -41.76
N GLY A 126 18.28 17.55 -40.88
CA GLY A 126 16.94 17.91 -41.25
C GLY A 126 16.05 18.31 -40.08
N LEU A 127 14.76 18.43 -40.38
CA LEU A 127 13.71 18.76 -39.42
C LEU A 127 12.72 17.60 -39.29
N VAL A 128 12.26 17.37 -38.06
CA VAL A 128 11.16 16.47 -37.70
C VAL A 128 10.04 17.33 -37.12
N VAL A 129 8.90 17.37 -37.81
CA VAL A 129 7.73 18.15 -37.41
C VAL A 129 6.77 17.27 -36.62
N PHE A 130 6.48 17.65 -35.37
CA PHE A 130 5.46 16.97 -34.57
C PHE A 130 4.06 17.55 -34.84
N ASP A 131 3.01 16.82 -34.45
CA ASP A 131 1.62 17.24 -34.59
C ASP A 131 1.03 17.61 -33.20
N PRO A 132 0.80 18.91 -32.92
CA PRO A 132 0.25 19.34 -31.64
C PRO A 132 -1.14 18.77 -31.31
N SER A 133 -1.90 18.30 -32.31
CA SER A 133 -3.21 17.67 -32.10
C SER A 133 -3.11 16.21 -31.65
N ARG A 134 -1.91 15.63 -31.74
CA ARG A 134 -1.56 14.25 -31.39
C ARG A 134 -0.38 14.28 -30.40
N PRO A 135 -0.62 14.44 -29.09
CA PRO A 135 0.45 14.63 -28.12
C PRO A 135 1.58 13.59 -28.20
N GLU A 136 1.26 12.32 -28.44
CA GLU A 136 2.24 11.23 -28.60
C GLU A 136 3.27 11.50 -29.72
N SER A 137 2.93 12.34 -30.70
CA SER A 137 3.83 12.71 -31.80
C SER A 137 5.10 13.44 -31.32
N ILE A 138 5.09 14.05 -30.13
CA ILE A 138 6.27 14.68 -29.55
C ILE A 138 7.28 13.61 -29.10
N ASP A 139 6.82 12.52 -28.47
CA ASP A 139 7.69 11.42 -28.05
C ASP A 139 8.20 10.62 -29.25
N ILE A 140 7.32 10.31 -30.19
CA ILE A 140 7.70 9.70 -31.48
C ILE A 140 8.69 10.59 -32.22
N GLY A 141 8.38 11.89 -32.33
CA GLY A 141 9.24 12.88 -32.96
C GLY A 141 10.59 13.01 -32.28
N THR A 142 10.65 12.93 -30.95
CA THR A 142 11.90 12.92 -30.18
C THR A 142 12.78 11.74 -30.56
N MET A 143 12.20 10.53 -30.66
CA MET A 143 12.95 9.33 -31.07
C MET A 143 13.42 9.42 -32.52
N ILE A 144 12.56 9.87 -33.45
CA ILE A 144 12.92 10.03 -34.87
C ILE A 144 14.00 11.10 -35.03
N ALA A 145 13.85 12.26 -34.38
CA ALA A 145 14.83 13.34 -34.34
C ALA A 145 16.20 12.84 -33.85
N ALA A 146 16.21 12.07 -32.77
CA ALA A 146 17.43 11.50 -32.21
C ALA A 146 18.12 10.51 -33.16
N GLN A 147 17.37 9.72 -33.92
CA GLN A 147 17.90 8.71 -34.85
C GLN A 147 18.35 9.30 -36.18
N MET A 148 17.63 10.31 -36.68
CA MET A 148 17.90 10.98 -37.96
C MET A 148 18.85 12.18 -37.82
N ASP A 149 19.37 12.46 -36.63
CA ASP A 149 20.19 13.62 -36.31
C ASP A 149 19.50 14.93 -36.76
N SER A 150 18.23 15.10 -36.41
CA SER A 150 17.35 16.15 -36.94
C SER A 150 16.68 16.96 -35.82
N LEU A 151 16.40 18.24 -36.08
CA LEU A 151 15.76 19.13 -35.09
C LEU A 151 14.27 18.79 -34.93
N LEU A 152 13.80 18.71 -33.70
CA LEU A 152 12.37 18.57 -33.40
C LEU A 152 11.74 19.96 -33.42
N VAL A 153 10.78 20.18 -34.31
CA VAL A 153 10.15 21.49 -34.52
C VAL A 153 8.63 21.39 -34.48
N GLY A 154 7.99 22.43 -33.96
CA GLY A 154 6.56 22.60 -34.11
C GLY A 154 6.20 23.07 -35.52
N PRO A 155 4.96 22.83 -35.98
CA PRO A 155 4.51 23.27 -37.30
C PRO A 155 4.54 24.79 -37.46
N ASP A 156 4.47 25.53 -36.35
CA ASP A 156 4.59 26.99 -36.27
C ASP A 156 5.99 27.51 -36.66
N PHE A 157 7.04 26.70 -36.47
CA PHE A 157 8.42 27.08 -36.78
C PHE A 157 9.06 26.31 -37.94
N ALA A 158 8.46 25.19 -38.37
CA ALA A 158 9.07 24.32 -39.38
C ALA A 158 9.49 25.07 -40.66
N GLY A 159 8.62 25.92 -41.20
CA GLY A 159 8.91 26.68 -42.42
C GLY A 159 10.00 27.74 -42.23
N SER A 160 9.98 28.47 -41.10
CA SER A 160 10.96 29.53 -40.84
C SER A 160 12.34 28.97 -40.49
N VAL A 161 12.41 27.87 -39.74
CA VAL A 161 13.67 27.17 -39.43
C VAL A 161 14.25 26.54 -40.68
N ALA A 162 13.44 25.90 -41.55
CA ALA A 162 13.90 25.36 -42.82
C ALA A 162 14.48 26.46 -43.73
N ALA A 163 13.80 27.59 -43.85
CA ALA A 163 14.28 28.73 -44.64
C ALA A 163 15.57 29.34 -44.09
N ARG A 164 15.73 29.39 -42.76
CA ARG A 164 16.92 29.95 -42.10
C ARG A 164 18.15 29.04 -42.24
N THR A 165 17.96 27.74 -42.06
CA THR A 165 19.06 26.75 -41.95
C THR A 165 19.37 26.06 -43.28
N GLY A 166 18.44 26.09 -44.24
CA GLY A 166 18.52 25.29 -45.47
C GLY A 166 18.22 23.80 -45.26
N LEU A 167 17.78 23.40 -44.06
CA LEU A 167 17.51 22.00 -43.73
C LEU A 167 16.17 21.53 -44.32
N PRO A 168 16.11 20.32 -44.91
CA PRO A 168 14.86 19.74 -45.39
C PRO A 168 14.00 19.24 -44.23
N ILE A 169 12.68 19.25 -44.42
CA ILE A 169 11.74 18.51 -43.57
C ILE A 169 11.84 17.02 -43.95
N LEU A 170 12.44 16.22 -43.08
CA LEU A 170 12.66 14.78 -43.32
C LEU A 170 11.49 13.93 -42.83
N PHE A 171 10.77 14.43 -41.83
CA PHE A 171 9.58 13.78 -41.30
C PHE A 171 8.59 14.84 -40.82
N ASP A 172 7.33 14.67 -41.17
CA ASP A 172 6.23 15.47 -40.63
C ASP A 172 5.11 14.50 -40.22
N TYR A 173 4.82 14.47 -38.92
CA TYR A 173 3.91 13.49 -38.33
C TYR A 173 2.49 13.62 -38.92
N ALA A 174 2.02 14.84 -39.16
CA ALA A 174 0.65 15.09 -39.61
C ALA A 174 0.43 14.62 -41.05
N SER A 175 1.44 14.80 -41.92
CA SER A 175 1.37 14.38 -43.34
C SER A 175 1.61 12.88 -43.56
N ARG A 176 2.09 12.15 -42.55
CA ARG A 176 2.38 10.71 -42.59
C ARG A 176 1.17 9.91 -42.15
N SER A 177 0.29 9.54 -43.09
CA SER A 177 -0.94 8.77 -42.82
C SER A 177 -0.70 7.42 -42.14
N ASP A 178 0.49 6.85 -42.32
CA ASP A 178 0.93 5.62 -41.67
C ASP A 178 1.18 5.80 -40.15
N TRP A 179 1.40 7.04 -39.69
CA TRP A 179 1.51 7.41 -38.28
C TRP A 179 0.24 8.11 -37.78
N SER A 180 -0.27 9.11 -38.49
CA SER A 180 -1.40 9.94 -38.04
C SER A 180 -2.74 9.21 -37.98
N SER A 181 -2.88 8.08 -38.67
CA SER A 181 -4.08 7.22 -38.58
C SER A 181 -4.10 6.32 -37.34
N LEU A 182 -2.96 6.11 -36.67
CA LEU A 182 -2.85 5.25 -35.50
C LEU A 182 -3.38 5.98 -34.26
N GLY A 183 -4.00 5.27 -33.31
CA GLY A 183 -4.18 5.76 -31.94
C GLY A 183 -2.86 5.74 -31.16
N SER A 184 -2.81 6.34 -29.97
CA SER A 184 -1.59 6.39 -29.13
C SER A 184 -0.94 5.01 -28.91
N ILE A 185 -1.73 4.00 -28.53
CA ILE A 185 -1.25 2.61 -28.38
C ILE A 185 -0.63 2.10 -29.68
N GLY A 186 -1.30 2.32 -30.81
CA GLY A 186 -0.81 1.88 -32.12
C GLY A 186 0.49 2.58 -32.54
N ALA A 187 0.61 3.88 -32.25
CA ALA A 187 1.82 4.65 -32.51
C ALA A 187 3.01 4.11 -31.70
N TYR A 188 2.83 3.82 -30.41
CA TYR A 188 3.90 3.22 -29.59
C TYR A 188 4.20 1.77 -29.94
N ASP A 189 3.20 0.97 -30.32
CA ASP A 189 3.42 -0.40 -30.81
C ASP A 189 4.27 -0.38 -32.08
N ARG A 190 4.02 0.56 -32.98
CA ARG A 190 4.83 0.77 -34.18
C ARG A 190 6.22 1.29 -33.84
N ALA A 191 6.35 2.25 -32.94
CA ALA A 191 7.64 2.75 -32.46
C ALA A 191 8.48 1.63 -31.85
N LEU A 192 7.87 0.72 -31.08
CA LEU A 192 8.55 -0.43 -30.50
C LEU A 192 9.08 -1.38 -31.58
N GLN A 193 8.41 -1.48 -32.73
CA GLN A 193 8.84 -2.32 -33.86
C GLN A 193 9.92 -1.63 -34.71
N GLU A 194 9.76 -0.34 -35.00
CA GLU A 194 10.57 0.38 -36.00
C GLU A 194 11.69 1.22 -35.39
N LEU A 195 11.46 1.84 -34.23
CA LEU A 195 12.39 2.78 -33.61
C LEU A 195 13.24 2.11 -32.52
N TYR A 196 12.66 1.27 -31.68
CA TYR A 196 13.39 0.62 -30.58
C TYR A 196 14.67 -0.13 -31.01
N PRO A 197 14.72 -0.87 -32.14
CA PRO A 197 15.94 -1.56 -32.56
C PRO A 197 17.16 -0.63 -32.78
N SER A 198 16.93 0.67 -32.97
CA SER A 198 17.98 1.69 -33.12
C SER A 198 18.14 2.60 -31.89
N SER A 199 17.40 2.32 -30.82
CA SER A 199 17.53 3.00 -29.53
C SER A 199 18.64 2.39 -28.67
N THR A 200 19.09 3.12 -27.66
CA THR A 200 20.02 2.55 -26.68
C THR A 200 19.38 1.38 -25.92
N PRO A 201 20.09 0.25 -25.72
CA PRO A 201 19.55 -0.90 -24.99
C PRO A 201 19.63 -0.75 -23.47
N THR A 202 20.32 0.27 -22.96
CA THR A 202 20.59 0.44 -21.51
C THR A 202 19.70 1.45 -20.81
N LEU A 203 18.80 2.13 -21.53
CA LEU A 203 17.92 3.17 -21.01
C LEU A 203 16.53 3.06 -21.62
N LEU A 204 15.53 3.34 -20.80
CA LEU A 204 14.14 3.52 -21.21
C LEU A 204 13.64 4.84 -20.60
N ALA A 205 12.64 5.47 -21.21
CA ALA A 205 12.01 6.65 -20.61
C ALA A 205 10.48 6.57 -20.67
N ILE A 206 9.85 6.92 -19.54
CA ILE A 206 8.41 7.23 -19.47
C ILE A 206 8.25 8.74 -19.29
N LEU A 207 7.55 9.40 -20.21
CA LEU A 207 7.57 10.87 -20.24
C LEU A 207 6.28 11.45 -20.83
N PRO A 208 5.45 12.18 -20.05
CA PRO A 208 4.32 12.91 -20.63
C PRO A 208 4.81 13.83 -21.77
N PRO A 209 4.12 13.84 -22.93
CA PRO A 209 4.66 14.49 -24.13
C PRO A 209 5.01 15.97 -23.98
N ASP A 210 4.35 16.69 -23.08
CA ASP A 210 4.58 18.11 -22.80
C ASP A 210 5.82 18.40 -21.95
N ARG A 211 6.45 17.38 -21.35
CA ARG A 211 7.69 17.52 -20.58
C ARG A 211 8.86 17.69 -21.53
N TRP A 212 9.49 18.85 -21.51
CA TRP A 212 10.55 19.23 -22.45
C TRP A 212 11.95 19.15 -21.83
N ALA A 213 12.08 19.34 -20.51
CA ALA A 213 13.36 19.60 -19.84
C ALA A 213 14.40 18.49 -20.03
N ILE A 214 14.00 17.23 -19.85
CA ILE A 214 14.89 16.05 -19.96
C ILE A 214 15.25 15.69 -21.42
N ARG A 215 14.60 16.29 -22.42
CA ARG A 215 14.69 15.81 -23.82
C ARG A 215 16.05 16.04 -24.45
N ASP A 216 16.85 16.97 -23.94
CA ASP A 216 18.26 17.12 -24.35
C ASP A 216 19.02 15.80 -24.13
N TYR A 217 18.84 15.17 -22.97
CA TYR A 217 19.47 13.91 -22.62
C TYR A 217 18.86 12.73 -23.36
N LEU A 218 17.53 12.66 -23.49
CA LEU A 218 16.86 11.56 -24.20
C LEU A 218 17.25 11.54 -25.68
N ILE A 219 17.36 12.72 -26.29
CA ILE A 219 17.90 12.87 -27.65
C ILE A 219 19.36 12.47 -27.63
N ALA A 220 20.22 13.06 -26.79
CA ALA A 220 21.64 12.75 -26.78
C ALA A 220 21.94 11.24 -26.67
N THR A 221 21.15 10.51 -25.89
CA THR A 221 21.31 9.06 -25.64
C THR A 221 20.56 8.15 -26.61
N LYS A 222 19.74 8.68 -27.52
CA LYS A 222 18.83 7.90 -28.39
C LYS A 222 17.92 6.96 -27.57
N THR A 223 17.40 7.46 -26.45
CA THR A 223 16.53 6.70 -25.55
C THR A 223 15.16 6.44 -26.18
N PHE A 224 14.62 5.24 -25.98
CA PHE A 224 13.24 4.93 -26.34
C PHE A 224 12.29 5.61 -25.35
N VAL A 225 11.35 6.41 -25.85
CA VAL A 225 10.43 7.22 -25.03
C VAL A 225 9.01 6.75 -25.28
N PHE A 226 8.25 6.53 -24.20
CA PHE A 226 6.83 6.22 -24.29
C PHE A 226 6.03 6.90 -23.20
N TYR A 227 4.72 7.03 -23.42
CA TYR A 227 3.81 7.47 -22.38
C TYR A 227 2.40 6.97 -22.61
N LEU A 228 1.89 6.25 -21.60
CA LEU A 228 0.50 5.87 -21.50
C LEU A 228 0.04 6.17 -20.07
N PRO A 229 -1.25 6.49 -19.86
CA PRO A 229 -1.82 6.57 -18.52
C PRO A 229 -1.53 5.29 -17.74
N GLN A 230 -1.24 5.46 -16.45
CA GLN A 230 -0.97 4.36 -15.54
C GLN A 230 -2.11 4.24 -14.53
N GLY A 231 -2.12 3.12 -13.81
CA GLY A 231 -3.05 2.92 -12.71
C GLY A 231 -4.53 3.11 -13.03
N VAL A 232 -5.26 3.89 -12.21
CA VAL A 232 -6.74 3.94 -12.27
C VAL A 232 -7.22 4.78 -13.45
N LEU A 233 -6.31 5.57 -14.00
CA LEU A 233 -6.49 6.35 -15.21
C LEU A 233 -6.25 5.50 -16.47
N ALA A 234 -5.66 4.30 -16.35
CA ALA A 234 -5.34 3.43 -17.48
C ALA A 234 -6.49 2.48 -17.83
N SER A 235 -6.76 2.34 -19.13
CA SER A 235 -7.54 1.23 -19.66
C SER A 235 -6.72 -0.08 -19.61
N PRO A 236 -7.40 -1.25 -19.66
CA PRO A 236 -6.70 -2.54 -19.77
C PRO A 236 -5.77 -2.63 -20.99
N ALA A 237 -6.13 -1.96 -22.10
CA ALA A 237 -5.33 -1.94 -23.32
C ALA A 237 -4.04 -1.12 -23.15
N GLU A 238 -4.11 0.03 -22.48
CA GLU A 238 -2.93 0.86 -22.16
C GLU A 238 -2.00 0.17 -21.17
N THR A 239 -2.57 -0.51 -20.18
CA THR A 239 -1.80 -1.35 -19.23
C THR A 239 -1.07 -2.47 -19.97
N ALA A 240 -1.76 -3.17 -20.88
CA ALA A 240 -1.16 -4.22 -21.69
C ALA A 240 -0.05 -3.68 -22.61
N ALA A 241 -0.26 -2.52 -23.23
CA ALA A 241 0.74 -1.87 -24.07
C ALA A 241 1.99 -1.46 -23.27
N THR A 242 1.82 -0.90 -22.07
CA THR A 242 2.92 -0.59 -21.15
C THR A 242 3.73 -1.86 -20.84
N LYS A 243 3.05 -2.96 -20.47
CA LYS A 243 3.72 -4.25 -20.20
C LYS A 243 4.48 -4.78 -21.41
N ARG A 244 3.95 -4.64 -22.63
CA ARG A 244 4.66 -5.05 -23.86
C ARG A 244 5.98 -4.29 -24.05
N ILE A 245 5.99 -2.98 -23.80
CA ILE A 245 7.21 -2.16 -23.89
C ILE A 245 8.23 -2.58 -22.82
N LEU A 246 7.78 -2.75 -21.57
CA LEU A 246 8.63 -3.20 -20.48
C LEU A 246 9.22 -4.59 -20.74
N HIS A 247 8.43 -5.50 -21.32
CA HIS A 247 8.87 -6.86 -21.64
C HIS A 247 9.83 -6.91 -22.85
N ALA A 248 9.65 -6.02 -23.84
CA ALA A 248 10.49 -5.99 -25.04
C ALA A 248 11.90 -5.42 -24.79
N THR A 249 12.12 -4.77 -23.66
CA THR A 249 13.36 -4.06 -23.32
C THR A 249 14.19 -4.84 -22.28
N PRO A 250 15.54 -4.76 -22.30
CA PRO A 250 16.41 -5.50 -21.41
C PRO A 250 16.07 -5.35 -19.93
N ARG A 251 16.33 -6.40 -19.16
CA ARG A 251 16.23 -6.36 -17.69
C ARG A 251 17.43 -5.63 -17.10
N GLY A 252 17.28 -5.11 -15.88
CA GLY A 252 18.34 -4.44 -15.13
C GLY A 252 18.64 -3.02 -15.59
N ILE A 253 17.81 -2.42 -16.46
CA ILE A 253 17.99 -1.04 -16.96
C ILE A 253 17.13 -0.04 -16.17
N PRO A 254 17.59 1.21 -16.00
CA PRO A 254 16.77 2.29 -15.47
C PRO A 254 15.70 2.75 -16.48
N ILE A 255 14.57 3.20 -15.92
CA ILE A 255 13.54 3.97 -16.60
C ILE A 255 13.62 5.41 -16.11
N LEU A 256 13.98 6.34 -16.99
CA LEU A 256 14.04 7.77 -16.68
C LEU A 256 12.69 8.46 -16.88
N GLY A 257 12.46 9.51 -16.10
CA GLY A 257 11.24 10.31 -16.19
C GLY A 257 10.15 9.83 -15.22
N TRP A 258 8.96 10.37 -15.38
CA TRP A 258 7.83 10.10 -14.49
C TRP A 258 6.51 10.19 -15.26
N PHE A 259 5.39 10.12 -14.57
CA PHE A 259 4.05 10.21 -15.16
C PHE A 259 3.09 10.88 -14.17
N ASN A 260 1.89 11.22 -14.64
CA ASN A 260 0.89 11.82 -13.76
C ASN A 260 0.37 10.77 -12.76
N SER A 261 0.59 11.03 -11.46
CA SER A 261 0.17 10.16 -10.35
C SER A 261 -0.66 10.92 -9.32
N PRO A 262 -1.88 11.39 -9.66
CA PRO A 262 -2.69 12.19 -8.75
C PRO A 262 -3.23 11.42 -7.54
N THR A 263 -3.21 10.08 -7.58
CA THR A 263 -3.81 9.26 -6.52
C THR A 263 -2.83 8.32 -5.84
N LEU A 264 -1.53 8.40 -6.15
CA LEU A 264 -0.48 7.40 -5.87
C LEU A 264 -0.71 6.02 -6.47
N THR A 265 -1.92 5.70 -6.89
CA THR A 265 -2.21 4.38 -7.47
C THR A 265 -1.38 4.22 -8.75
N GLU A 266 -1.31 5.23 -9.60
CA GLU A 266 -0.53 5.23 -10.83
C GLU A 266 0.94 4.86 -10.57
N GLU A 267 1.55 5.47 -9.56
CA GLU A 267 2.92 5.20 -9.12
C GLU A 267 3.10 3.74 -8.75
N ASN A 268 2.27 3.24 -7.84
CA ASN A 268 2.34 1.87 -7.36
C ASN A 268 2.16 0.86 -8.50
N SER A 269 1.21 1.10 -9.42
CA SER A 269 1.00 0.23 -10.57
C SER A 269 2.26 0.11 -11.43
N PHE A 270 2.83 1.24 -11.80
CA PHE A 270 3.91 1.28 -12.76
C PHE A 270 5.20 0.73 -12.16
N VAL A 271 5.54 1.12 -10.93
CA VAL A 271 6.75 0.64 -10.25
C VAL A 271 6.67 -0.87 -10.01
N GLN A 272 5.49 -1.43 -9.72
CA GLN A 272 5.29 -2.88 -9.68
C GLN A 272 5.53 -3.56 -11.03
N MET A 273 4.94 -3.04 -12.11
CA MET A 273 5.15 -3.58 -13.45
C MET A 273 6.61 -3.50 -13.89
N ALA A 274 7.29 -2.38 -13.59
CA ALA A 274 8.72 -2.21 -13.87
C ALA A 274 9.58 -3.18 -13.05
N SER A 275 9.30 -3.33 -11.76
CA SER A 275 10.03 -4.24 -10.85
C SER A 275 9.89 -5.69 -11.30
N ALA A 276 8.68 -6.12 -11.68
CA ALA A 276 8.42 -7.46 -12.22
C ALA A 276 9.17 -7.74 -13.54
N GLU A 277 9.47 -6.70 -14.31
CA GLU A 277 10.30 -6.78 -15.53
C GLU A 277 11.80 -6.47 -15.26
N GLY A 278 12.20 -6.50 -13.99
CA GLY A 278 13.58 -6.35 -13.54
C GLY A 278 14.16 -4.95 -13.73
N LYS A 279 13.30 -3.92 -13.80
CA LYS A 279 13.67 -2.52 -14.07
C LYS A 279 13.39 -1.66 -12.84
N PHE A 280 14.06 -0.51 -12.79
CA PHE A 280 13.93 0.46 -11.70
C PHE A 280 13.74 1.86 -12.28
N VAL A 281 13.04 2.72 -11.54
CA VAL A 281 12.63 4.05 -12.04
C VAL A 281 13.51 5.14 -11.39
N ALA A 282 13.85 6.17 -12.16
CA ALA A 282 14.46 7.38 -11.63
C ALA A 282 13.69 8.60 -12.16
N GLY A 283 12.95 9.25 -11.26
CA GLY A 283 12.23 10.49 -11.56
C GLY A 283 13.20 11.60 -11.97
N GLY A 284 12.83 12.41 -12.96
CA GLY A 284 13.71 13.46 -13.50
C GLY A 284 13.14 14.14 -14.76
N GLN A 285 11.82 14.17 -14.92
CA GLN A 285 11.18 14.66 -16.15
C GLN A 285 11.30 16.19 -16.33
N GLU A 286 11.52 16.90 -15.22
CA GLU A 286 11.65 18.36 -15.14
C GLU A 286 13.11 18.80 -14.89
N VAL A 287 14.09 17.90 -15.04
CA VAL A 287 15.51 18.23 -14.85
C VAL A 287 16.13 18.65 -16.19
N PRO A 288 16.40 19.94 -16.43
CA PRO A 288 17.02 20.41 -17.65
C PRO A 288 18.54 20.16 -17.65
N ASN A 289 19.14 20.25 -18.83
CA ASN A 289 20.59 20.23 -19.03
C ASN A 289 21.29 18.94 -18.56
N LEU A 290 20.57 17.81 -18.46
CA LEU A 290 21.17 16.54 -18.03
C LEU A 290 22.30 16.08 -18.97
N SER A 291 22.24 16.43 -20.27
CA SER A 291 23.33 16.18 -21.22
C SER A 291 24.63 16.91 -20.85
N VAL A 292 24.55 18.02 -20.13
CA VAL A 292 25.68 18.77 -19.59
C VAL A 292 26.12 18.20 -18.24
N LEU A 293 25.18 18.00 -17.32
CA LEU A 293 25.48 17.56 -15.96
C LEU A 293 26.16 16.19 -15.95
N THR A 294 25.71 15.26 -16.80
CA THR A 294 26.31 13.93 -16.96
C THR A 294 27.78 13.98 -17.41
N ALA A 295 28.24 15.07 -18.05
CA ALA A 295 29.60 15.17 -18.59
C ALA A 295 30.66 15.57 -17.55
N LEU A 296 30.24 15.95 -16.34
CA LEU A 296 31.08 16.52 -15.30
C LEU A 296 31.15 15.60 -14.08
N GLY A 297 32.28 15.58 -13.38
CA GLY A 297 32.40 14.94 -12.05
C GLY A 297 32.18 13.41 -12.00
N ARG A 298 32.17 12.71 -13.14
CA ARG A 298 32.05 11.25 -13.19
C ARG A 298 33.30 10.55 -12.69
N ASN A 299 33.11 9.35 -12.14
CA ASN A 299 34.16 8.52 -11.52
C ASN A 299 34.82 9.13 -10.26
N GLU A 300 34.38 10.29 -9.78
CA GLU A 300 34.76 10.81 -8.47
C GLU A 300 34.02 10.03 -7.37
N THR A 301 34.76 9.46 -6.42
CA THR A 301 34.17 8.98 -5.16
C THR A 301 33.98 10.18 -4.25
N ARG A 302 32.74 10.38 -3.79
CA ARG A 302 32.37 11.44 -2.87
C ARG A 302 32.31 10.87 -1.47
N PHE A 303 32.80 11.66 -0.52
CA PHE A 303 32.73 11.34 0.90
C PHE A 303 31.91 12.42 1.58
N GLN A 304 31.06 12.04 2.52
CA GLN A 304 30.34 13.00 3.34
C GLN A 304 31.36 13.81 4.15
N ARG A 305 31.34 15.15 4.00
CA ARG A 305 32.46 16.05 4.41
C ARG A 305 32.86 15.99 5.89
N SER A 306 32.00 15.49 6.77
CA SER A 306 32.26 15.46 8.21
C SER A 306 32.45 14.03 8.70
N PRO A 307 33.46 13.75 9.55
CA PRO A 307 33.53 12.48 10.25
C PRO A 307 32.20 12.23 10.94
N ALA A 308 31.69 11.01 10.85
CA ALA A 308 30.48 10.65 11.58
C ALA A 308 30.68 11.01 13.07
N PRO A 309 29.74 11.73 13.69
CA PRO A 309 29.82 11.99 15.13
C PRO A 309 30.02 10.67 15.88
N PRO A 310 30.86 10.64 16.94
CA PRO A 310 31.10 9.41 17.68
C PRO A 310 29.79 8.85 18.22
N LEU A 311 29.73 7.53 18.34
CA LEU A 311 28.60 6.85 18.96
C LEU A 311 28.52 7.27 20.44
N PRO A 312 27.42 7.90 20.90
CA PRO A 312 27.26 8.20 22.32
C PRO A 312 26.98 6.91 23.10
N SER A 313 27.14 6.95 24.43
CA SER A 313 26.75 5.83 25.29
C SER A 313 25.24 5.61 25.26
N LEU A 314 24.81 4.36 25.22
CA LEU A 314 23.40 4.00 25.35
C LEU A 314 22.85 4.39 26.74
N GLU A 315 21.81 5.23 26.74
CA GLU A 315 21.10 5.73 27.91
C GLU A 315 19.60 5.42 27.79
N LYS A 316 18.85 5.57 28.89
CA LYS A 316 17.39 5.39 28.91
C LYS A 316 16.67 6.59 28.28
N LYS A 317 16.87 6.80 26.97
CA LYS A 317 16.37 7.93 26.18
C LYS A 317 15.63 7.46 24.93
N ALA A 318 14.75 8.31 24.43
CA ALA A 318 14.17 8.22 23.10
C ALA A 318 15.13 8.86 22.09
N TYR A 319 15.70 8.04 21.22
CA TYR A 319 16.57 8.44 20.14
C TYR A 319 15.76 8.66 18.87
N VAL A 320 15.89 9.85 18.29
CA VAL A 320 15.06 10.30 17.15
C VAL A 320 15.93 10.74 15.98
N VAL A 321 15.60 10.24 14.79
CA VAL A 321 16.10 10.75 13.50
C VAL A 321 14.99 11.56 12.85
N LEU A 322 15.32 12.76 12.37
CA LEU A 322 14.48 13.50 11.42
C LEU A 322 14.95 13.18 10.00
N ALA A 323 14.05 12.70 9.15
CA ALA A 323 14.38 12.26 7.81
C ALA A 323 13.53 12.95 6.74
N VAL A 324 14.18 13.40 5.67
CA VAL A 324 13.57 13.98 4.46
C VAL A 324 13.61 12.92 3.35
N PRO A 325 12.44 12.40 2.92
CA PRO A 325 12.31 11.37 1.88
C PRO A 325 12.38 11.99 0.46
N ASP A 326 11.93 11.23 -0.55
CA ASP A 326 11.78 11.63 -1.96
C ASP A 326 13.06 11.98 -2.74
N GLY A 327 14.24 11.79 -2.14
CA GLY A 327 15.53 12.06 -2.79
C GLY A 327 15.92 11.10 -3.92
N ASP A 328 15.20 9.98 -4.08
CA ASP A 328 15.29 9.11 -5.25
C ASP A 328 14.84 9.82 -6.54
N ASN A 329 13.98 10.85 -6.41
CA ASN A 329 13.45 11.65 -7.49
C ASN A 329 14.30 12.90 -7.76
N LEU A 330 14.92 13.00 -8.94
CA LEU A 330 15.76 14.14 -9.30
C LEU A 330 14.97 15.44 -9.48
N ASP A 331 13.66 15.38 -9.75
CA ASP A 331 12.80 16.57 -9.78
C ASP A 331 12.64 17.18 -8.38
N PHE A 332 12.58 16.33 -7.35
CA PHE A 332 12.58 16.77 -5.95
C PHE A 332 13.95 17.36 -5.57
N VAL A 333 15.03 16.66 -5.89
CA VAL A 333 16.41 17.09 -5.63
C VAL A 333 16.71 18.42 -6.31
N SER A 334 16.31 18.62 -7.57
CA SER A 334 16.56 19.90 -8.26
C SER A 334 15.63 21.03 -7.80
N GLY A 335 14.46 20.72 -7.25
CA GLY A 335 13.43 21.67 -6.85
C GLY A 335 13.26 21.77 -5.34
N ARG A 336 12.22 21.10 -4.80
CA ARG A 336 11.75 21.28 -3.42
C ARG A 336 12.84 21.02 -2.37
N MET A 337 13.77 20.10 -2.62
CA MET A 337 14.90 19.88 -1.71
C MET A 337 15.76 21.14 -1.57
N ARG A 338 15.94 21.95 -2.62
CA ARG A 338 16.70 23.22 -2.54
C ARG A 338 16.02 24.23 -1.62
N ASP A 339 14.68 24.29 -1.64
CA ASP A 339 13.92 25.15 -0.73
C ASP A 339 14.19 24.74 0.73
N LEU A 340 14.01 23.45 1.03
CA LEU A 340 14.27 22.88 2.36
C LEU A 340 15.73 23.08 2.80
N TRP A 341 16.68 22.91 1.87
CA TRP A 341 18.11 23.08 2.11
C TRP A 341 18.48 24.53 2.49
N SER A 342 17.67 25.49 2.06
CA SER A 342 17.85 26.91 2.35
C SER A 342 17.18 27.38 3.65
N GLU A 343 16.36 26.55 4.29
CA GLU A 343 15.68 26.91 5.53
C GLU A 343 16.68 27.14 6.69
N SER A 344 16.42 28.16 7.51
CA SER A 344 17.25 28.49 8.68
C SER A 344 17.29 27.41 9.75
N ALA A 345 16.33 26.49 9.73
CA ALA A 345 16.29 25.32 10.59
C ALA A 345 17.43 24.32 10.30
N ARG A 346 17.93 24.26 9.05
CA ARG A 346 19.04 23.37 8.68
C ARG A 346 20.30 23.72 9.47
N GLY A 347 21.03 22.70 9.91
CA GLY A 347 22.26 22.87 10.69
C GLY A 347 22.03 23.19 12.17
N THR A 348 20.79 23.23 12.65
CA THR A 348 20.46 23.32 14.08
C THR A 348 20.14 21.96 14.71
N VAL A 349 19.77 20.98 13.87
CA VAL A 349 19.42 19.61 14.25
C VAL A 349 19.98 18.60 13.24
N PRO A 350 20.28 17.35 13.65
CA PRO A 350 20.59 16.27 12.73
C PRO A 350 19.42 16.01 11.77
N VAL A 351 19.71 15.95 10.47
CA VAL A 351 18.74 15.60 9.42
C VAL A 351 19.33 14.54 8.50
N ALA A 352 18.57 13.47 8.28
CA ALA A 352 18.83 12.46 7.28
C ALA A 352 18.17 12.88 5.95
N TRP A 353 18.97 13.15 4.93
CA TRP A 353 18.52 13.51 3.60
C TRP A 353 18.62 12.30 2.68
N SER A 354 17.49 11.80 2.17
CA SER A 354 17.56 10.83 1.09
C SER A 354 18.09 11.50 -0.19
N LEU A 355 18.86 10.75 -0.99
CA LEU A 355 19.34 11.15 -2.32
C LEU A 355 19.48 9.90 -3.19
N ASN A 356 19.35 10.06 -4.52
CA ASN A 356 19.57 8.99 -5.48
C ASN A 356 21.09 8.78 -5.69
N PRO A 357 21.67 7.62 -5.34
CA PRO A 357 23.09 7.32 -5.57
C PRO A 357 23.51 7.42 -7.04
N LEU A 358 22.57 7.24 -7.99
CA LEU A 358 22.84 7.40 -9.43
C LEU A 358 23.32 8.79 -9.82
N LEU A 359 23.06 9.82 -9.00
CA LEU A 359 23.58 11.16 -9.24
C LEU A 359 25.10 11.16 -9.44
N SER A 360 25.83 10.20 -8.86
CA SER A 360 27.28 10.03 -9.05
C SER A 360 27.72 9.84 -10.51
N ASP A 361 26.82 9.43 -11.39
CA ASP A 361 27.06 9.33 -12.84
C ASP A 361 26.07 10.16 -13.68
N LEU A 362 24.80 10.26 -13.26
CA LEU A 362 23.72 10.86 -14.03
C LEU A 362 23.70 12.39 -13.93
N ALA A 363 23.98 12.95 -12.75
CA ALA A 363 24.09 14.40 -12.57
C ALA A 363 25.04 14.74 -11.41
N PRO A 364 26.36 14.46 -11.56
CA PRO A 364 27.30 14.63 -10.46
C PRO A 364 27.35 16.07 -9.88
N PRO A 365 27.19 17.14 -10.69
CA PRO A 365 27.05 18.49 -10.15
C PRO A 365 25.90 18.70 -9.16
N MET A 366 24.76 18.03 -9.34
CA MET A 366 23.66 18.13 -8.39
C MET A 366 24.03 17.51 -7.04
N LEU A 367 24.72 16.37 -7.06
CA LEU A 367 25.23 15.73 -5.84
C LEU A 367 26.27 16.61 -5.14
N ASP A 368 27.23 17.14 -5.91
CA ASP A 368 28.30 17.99 -5.39
C ASP A 368 27.77 19.28 -4.75
N MET A 369 26.70 19.88 -5.29
CA MET A 369 26.06 21.05 -4.69
C MET A 369 25.62 20.82 -3.22
N TYR A 370 25.08 19.63 -2.94
CA TYR A 370 24.66 19.26 -1.59
C TYR A 370 25.84 18.87 -0.70
N TYR A 371 26.75 18.05 -1.23
CA TYR A 371 27.94 17.60 -0.48
C TYR A 371 28.84 18.78 -0.13
N ASP A 372 28.95 19.77 -1.02
CA ASP A 372 29.82 20.92 -0.84
C ASP A 372 29.33 21.93 0.21
N THR A 373 28.06 21.85 0.60
CA THR A 373 27.44 22.79 1.55
C THR A 373 26.80 22.10 2.76
N ALA A 374 26.98 20.78 2.88
CA ALA A 374 26.53 19.97 3.99
C ALA A 374 27.25 20.36 5.29
N THR A 375 26.47 20.50 6.37
CA THR A 375 26.98 20.62 7.73
C THR A 375 27.26 19.23 8.32
N PRO A 376 27.97 19.10 9.47
CA PRO A 376 28.11 17.81 10.15
C PRO A 376 26.79 17.16 10.58
N LEU A 377 25.70 17.92 10.63
CA LEU A 377 24.36 17.47 10.99
C LEU A 377 23.54 17.01 9.78
N ASP A 378 24.00 17.28 8.56
CA ASP A 378 23.39 16.77 7.34
C ASP A 378 24.01 15.41 7.01
N ARG A 379 23.20 14.35 7.01
CA ARG A 379 23.63 13.00 6.63
C ARG A 379 22.85 12.51 5.42
N PHE A 380 23.56 12.09 4.38
CA PHE A 380 22.93 11.57 3.18
C PHE A 380 22.76 10.05 3.27
N ILE A 381 21.59 9.57 2.86
CA ILE A 381 21.23 8.15 2.81
C ILE A 381 20.70 7.81 1.42
N ALA A 382 20.80 6.54 1.02
CA ALA A 382 20.27 6.12 -0.27
C ALA A 382 18.75 6.16 -0.25
N GLY A 383 18.17 6.94 -1.16
CA GLY A 383 16.73 7.00 -1.35
C GLY A 383 16.13 5.69 -1.86
N PRO A 384 14.80 5.56 -1.85
CA PRO A 384 14.07 4.41 -2.35
C PRO A 384 14.48 3.93 -3.75
N SER A 385 14.82 2.67 -3.97
CA SER A 385 15.13 1.60 -3.01
C SER A 385 16.61 1.20 -3.13
N GLY A 386 17.50 2.19 -3.26
CA GLY A 386 18.90 2.01 -3.65
C GLY A 386 19.26 2.96 -4.80
N ALA A 387 19.83 2.46 -5.88
CA ALA A 387 20.15 3.26 -7.08
C ALA A 387 18.93 3.57 -7.96
N GLY A 388 17.73 3.66 -7.39
CA GLY A 388 16.49 3.92 -8.12
C GLY A 388 15.31 3.19 -7.50
N TYR A 389 14.12 3.62 -7.87
CA TYR A 389 12.87 3.17 -7.26
C TYR A 389 12.46 1.81 -7.83
N LEU A 390 12.48 0.80 -6.96
CA LEU A 390 12.11 -0.59 -7.21
C LEU A 390 11.38 -1.14 -5.99
N TYR A 391 10.41 -2.03 -6.22
CA TYR A 391 9.69 -2.76 -5.18
C TYR A 391 10.32 -4.16 -4.97
N PRO A 392 11.02 -4.40 -3.84
CA PRO A 392 11.82 -5.60 -3.64
C PRO A 392 11.09 -6.91 -3.87
N ASP A 393 9.89 -7.06 -3.30
CA ASP A 393 9.13 -8.32 -3.38
C ASP A 393 8.39 -8.51 -4.72
N TYR A 394 8.47 -7.54 -5.63
CA TYR A 394 7.92 -7.63 -6.98
C TYR A 394 8.98 -7.95 -8.03
N ALA A 395 10.27 -7.81 -7.69
CA ALA A 395 11.36 -8.23 -8.55
C ALA A 395 11.60 -9.74 -8.41
N ASP A 396 11.92 -10.42 -9.52
CA ASP A 396 12.44 -11.79 -9.44
C ASP A 396 13.74 -11.80 -8.60
N PRO A 397 14.01 -12.84 -7.80
CA PRO A 397 15.19 -12.90 -6.95
C PRO A 397 16.52 -12.62 -7.67
N GLN A 398 16.66 -13.04 -8.94
CA GLN A 398 17.86 -12.76 -9.73
C GLN A 398 17.95 -11.29 -10.15
N ASP A 399 16.82 -10.67 -10.50
CA ASP A 399 16.75 -9.23 -10.79
C ASP A 399 17.08 -8.42 -9.56
N LEU A 400 16.52 -8.78 -8.40
CA LEU A 400 16.77 -8.10 -7.14
C LEU A 400 18.26 -8.19 -6.76
N ALA A 401 18.85 -9.38 -6.81
CA ALA A 401 20.28 -9.56 -6.51
C ALA A 401 21.17 -8.73 -7.46
N SER A 402 20.85 -8.71 -8.75
CA SER A 402 21.54 -7.88 -9.75
C SER A 402 21.39 -6.38 -9.45
N PHE A 403 20.17 -5.92 -9.16
CA PHE A 403 19.88 -4.52 -8.82
C PHE A 403 20.59 -4.08 -7.54
N VAL A 404 20.64 -4.94 -6.52
CA VAL A 404 21.34 -4.66 -5.26
C VAL A 404 22.85 -4.55 -5.50
N ALA A 405 23.44 -5.44 -6.30
CA ALA A 405 24.86 -5.35 -6.66
C ALA A 405 25.17 -4.06 -7.44
N PHE A 406 24.29 -3.68 -8.37
CA PHE A 406 24.36 -2.40 -9.09
C PHE A 406 24.26 -1.22 -8.12
N SER A 407 23.32 -1.26 -7.17
CA SER A 407 23.13 -0.22 -6.15
C SER A 407 24.34 -0.07 -5.24
N LYS A 408 24.99 -1.17 -4.82
CA LYS A 408 26.20 -1.13 -3.98
C LYS A 408 27.32 -0.32 -4.61
N ARG A 409 27.50 -0.43 -5.93
CA ARG A 409 28.51 0.36 -6.65
C ARG A 409 28.27 1.86 -6.46
N TYR A 410 27.04 2.31 -6.66
CA TYR A 410 26.70 3.73 -6.59
C TYR A 410 26.68 4.25 -5.15
N MET A 411 26.15 3.47 -4.20
CA MET A 411 26.19 3.80 -2.78
C MET A 411 27.61 3.95 -2.25
N ASN A 412 28.54 3.09 -2.68
CA ASN A 412 29.97 3.24 -2.35
C ASN A 412 30.57 4.51 -2.99
N ALA A 413 30.19 4.82 -4.24
CA ALA A 413 30.70 6.02 -4.93
C ALA A 413 30.18 7.32 -4.32
N SER A 414 29.03 7.29 -3.65
CA SER A 414 28.42 8.42 -2.98
C SER A 414 28.50 8.36 -1.45
N ASP A 415 29.26 7.44 -0.85
CA ASP A 415 29.40 7.30 0.61
C ASP A 415 28.05 7.29 1.36
N MET A 416 27.09 6.50 0.87
CA MET A 416 25.80 6.26 1.50
C MET A 416 25.77 4.84 2.10
N ASP A 417 25.55 4.76 3.40
CA ASP A 417 25.66 3.56 4.24
C ASP A 417 24.30 3.02 4.72
N VAL A 418 23.29 3.89 4.82
CA VAL A 418 21.90 3.55 5.11
C VAL A 418 21.08 3.52 3.82
N VAL A 419 20.19 2.54 3.71
CA VAL A 419 19.27 2.40 2.58
C VAL A 419 17.82 2.54 3.03
N TRP A 420 17.07 3.36 2.32
CA TRP A 420 15.63 3.48 2.48
C TRP A 420 14.94 2.60 1.43
N LEU A 421 14.02 1.75 1.85
CA LEU A 421 13.24 0.90 0.96
C LEU A 421 11.76 1.33 0.95
N LEU A 422 11.21 1.31 -0.26
CA LEU A 422 9.78 1.29 -0.50
C LEU A 422 9.42 -0.04 -1.15
N ASN A 423 8.23 -0.54 -0.86
CA ASN A 423 7.66 -1.68 -1.52
C ASN A 423 6.22 -1.36 -1.93
N ALA A 424 5.64 -2.21 -2.77
CA ALA A 424 4.29 -1.99 -3.24
C ALA A 424 3.33 -1.96 -2.03
N PHE A 425 2.60 -0.87 -1.87
CA PHE A 425 1.61 -0.80 -0.82
C PHE A 425 0.43 -1.70 -1.20
N THR A 426 0.18 -2.71 -0.37
CA THR A 426 -1.06 -3.49 -0.40
C THR A 426 -2.05 -2.91 0.60
N ALA A 427 -3.28 -3.39 0.54
CA ALA A 427 -4.35 -3.02 1.43
C ALA A 427 -4.09 -3.38 2.92
N SER A 428 -3.12 -4.22 3.27
CA SER A 428 -2.96 -4.68 4.67
C SER A 428 -1.68 -4.28 5.36
N GLU A 429 -0.60 -4.36 4.63
CA GLU A 429 0.76 -4.32 5.14
C GLU A 429 1.64 -4.17 3.92
N ILE A 430 2.77 -3.51 4.11
CA ILE A 430 3.76 -3.44 3.06
C ILE A 430 4.67 -4.62 3.30
N PRO A 431 4.51 -5.71 2.50
CA PRO A 431 5.28 -6.91 2.73
C PRO A 431 6.75 -6.55 2.53
N TYR A 432 7.60 -7.11 3.38
CA TYR A 432 9.02 -7.21 3.11
C TYR A 432 9.41 -8.64 3.45
N SER A 433 9.57 -9.48 2.45
CA SER A 433 9.98 -10.86 2.69
C SER A 433 11.39 -10.88 3.29
N SER A 434 11.63 -11.81 4.23
CA SER A 434 12.98 -12.01 4.79
C SER A 434 14.01 -12.32 3.70
N GLN A 435 13.60 -12.94 2.58
CA GLN A 435 14.47 -13.21 1.44
C GLN A 435 14.92 -11.91 0.74
N SER A 436 13.99 -11.00 0.45
CA SER A 436 14.31 -9.71 -0.16
C SER A 436 15.22 -8.88 0.75
N LEU A 437 14.89 -8.80 2.04
CA LEU A 437 15.70 -8.07 3.01
C LEU A 437 17.10 -8.69 3.17
N ALA A 438 17.21 -10.02 3.24
CA ALA A 438 18.50 -10.70 3.27
C ALA A 438 19.33 -10.43 2.01
N THR A 439 18.69 -10.29 0.84
CA THR A 439 19.37 -9.92 -0.41
C THR A 439 20.01 -8.53 -0.31
N TYR A 440 19.28 -7.54 0.23
CA TYR A 440 19.83 -6.21 0.52
C TYR A 440 20.95 -6.26 1.55
N VAL A 441 20.78 -6.99 2.65
CA VAL A 441 21.81 -7.13 3.70
C VAL A 441 23.09 -7.74 3.13
N ASN A 442 22.97 -8.81 2.34
CA ASN A 442 24.10 -9.51 1.72
C ASN A 442 24.86 -8.61 0.75
N GLY A 443 24.14 -7.94 -0.14
CA GLY A 443 24.72 -7.19 -1.25
C GLY A 443 25.15 -5.78 -0.88
N LEU A 444 24.38 -5.05 -0.07
CA LEU A 444 24.71 -3.68 0.33
C LEU A 444 25.61 -3.62 1.56
N ARG A 445 25.43 -4.56 2.50
CA ARG A 445 26.00 -4.50 3.86
C ARG A 445 25.75 -3.13 4.52
N PRO A 446 24.48 -2.70 4.64
CA PRO A 446 24.16 -1.36 5.09
C PRO A 446 24.32 -1.23 6.61
N ASP A 447 24.56 0.00 7.07
CA ASP A 447 24.58 0.33 8.50
C ASP A 447 23.19 0.24 9.12
N GLY A 448 22.15 0.38 8.31
CA GLY A 448 20.77 0.09 8.67
C GLY A 448 19.84 0.18 7.46
N ILE A 449 18.66 -0.41 7.61
CA ILE A 449 17.59 -0.36 6.59
C ILE A 449 16.39 0.36 7.19
N VAL A 450 15.87 1.33 6.47
CA VAL A 450 14.61 2.02 6.81
C VAL A 450 13.53 1.55 5.86
N LEU A 451 12.37 1.17 6.39
CA LEU A 451 11.22 0.75 5.60
C LEU A 451 10.12 1.79 5.71
N ASP A 452 9.67 2.33 4.58
CA ASP A 452 8.60 3.33 4.52
C ASP A 452 7.23 2.77 4.10
N TYR A 453 6.24 3.69 4.08
CA TYR A 453 4.83 3.54 3.72
C TYR A 453 3.96 2.75 4.71
N ASP A 454 4.53 2.26 5.81
CA ASP A 454 3.81 1.38 6.74
C ASP A 454 3.76 1.94 8.17
N ASP A 455 2.55 2.24 8.62
CA ASP A 455 2.21 2.60 10.00
C ASP A 455 1.09 1.65 10.48
N GLN A 456 1.13 0.38 10.02
CA GLN A 456 0.13 -0.66 10.28
C GLN A 456 0.60 -1.68 11.34
N PRO A 457 -0.33 -2.20 12.15
CA PRO A 457 -0.06 -2.96 13.36
C PRO A 457 0.53 -4.35 13.16
N ARG A 458 0.45 -4.91 11.94
CA ARG A 458 0.97 -6.26 11.66
C ARG A 458 2.49 -6.31 11.75
N THR A 459 3.11 -5.16 11.59
CA THR A 459 4.53 -5.09 11.34
C THR A 459 5.28 -4.83 12.62
N ARG A 460 6.49 -5.37 12.66
CA ARG A 460 7.42 -5.06 13.73
C ARG A 460 8.14 -3.75 13.46
N ASP A 461 8.23 -2.90 14.48
CA ASP A 461 8.79 -1.55 14.35
C ASP A 461 10.32 -1.55 14.16
N ALA A 462 11.04 -2.48 14.80
CA ALA A 462 12.49 -2.62 14.62
C ALA A 462 13.00 -4.05 14.87
N TRP A 463 13.90 -4.56 14.01
CA TRP A 463 14.51 -5.89 14.14
C TRP A 463 15.91 -5.98 13.57
N VAL A 464 16.57 -7.13 13.72
CA VAL A 464 17.83 -7.43 13.02
C VAL A 464 17.55 -8.44 11.92
N GLN A 465 17.94 -8.09 10.69
CA GLN A 465 17.89 -9.01 9.57
C GLN A 465 19.27 -9.63 9.37
N ALA A 466 19.31 -10.96 9.47
CA ALA A 466 20.49 -11.72 9.09
C ALA A 466 20.53 -11.96 7.59
N GLY A 467 21.73 -11.80 7.04
CA GLY A 467 22.16 -12.32 5.75
C GLY A 467 23.23 -13.39 5.94
N GLU A 468 23.74 -13.95 4.85
CA GLU A 468 24.83 -14.93 4.90
C GLU A 468 26.15 -14.30 5.40
N PRO A 469 26.72 -13.25 4.76
CA PRO A 469 27.97 -12.65 5.22
C PRO A 469 27.77 -11.46 6.16
N ALA A 470 26.56 -10.90 6.26
CA ALA A 470 26.29 -9.62 6.90
C ALA A 470 24.98 -9.63 7.67
N VAL A 471 24.80 -8.63 8.53
CA VAL A 471 23.59 -8.43 9.33
C VAL A 471 23.31 -6.93 9.41
N ALA A 472 22.05 -6.53 9.39
CA ALA A 472 21.69 -5.12 9.53
C ALA A 472 20.46 -4.94 10.42
N PRO A 473 20.45 -3.92 11.30
CA PRO A 473 19.23 -3.49 11.96
C PRO A 473 18.28 -2.85 10.94
N ILE A 474 16.99 -3.08 11.14
CA ILE A 474 15.89 -2.58 10.33
C ILE A 474 14.95 -1.81 11.24
N VAL A 475 14.46 -0.66 10.77
CA VAL A 475 13.45 0.15 11.44
C VAL A 475 12.35 0.57 10.47
N ARG A 476 11.12 0.69 10.95
CA ARG A 476 10.01 1.29 10.22
C ARG A 476 9.90 2.77 10.52
N SER A 477 9.64 3.58 9.51
CA SER A 477 9.45 5.02 9.67
C SER A 477 8.12 5.35 10.35
N THR A 478 8.14 6.35 11.22
CA THR A 478 6.95 7.03 11.77
C THR A 478 6.67 8.28 10.93
N HIS A 479 5.47 8.41 10.40
CA HIS A 479 5.20 9.41 9.35
C HIS A 479 4.59 10.71 9.87
N PHE A 480 5.21 11.83 9.49
CA PHE A 480 4.66 13.18 9.61
C PHE A 480 4.17 13.67 8.24
N TRP A 481 3.02 13.15 7.81
CA TRP A 481 2.49 13.34 6.45
C TRP A 481 1.24 14.21 6.35
N THR A 482 0.51 14.31 7.45
CA THR A 482 -0.89 14.73 7.45
C THR A 482 -1.12 16.03 8.20
N THR A 483 -1.20 15.96 9.52
CA THR A 483 -1.34 17.06 10.47
C THR A 483 -0.46 16.79 11.68
N ARG A 484 -0.14 17.87 12.41
CA ARG A 484 0.66 17.79 13.62
C ARG A 484 -0.02 16.92 14.69
N ASP A 485 -1.31 17.08 14.92
CA ASP A 485 -2.03 16.25 15.91
C ASP A 485 -2.11 14.78 15.53
N ASN A 486 -2.13 14.45 14.23
CA ASN A 486 -2.09 13.06 13.81
C ASN A 486 -0.77 12.37 14.18
N VAL A 487 0.36 12.99 13.84
CA VAL A 487 1.67 12.45 14.21
C VAL A 487 1.85 12.44 15.72
N LEU A 488 1.41 13.49 16.42
CA LEU A 488 1.46 13.55 17.88
C LEU A 488 0.59 12.47 18.55
N GLY A 489 -0.59 12.16 18.00
CA GLY A 489 -1.45 11.10 18.52
C GLY A 489 -0.83 9.70 18.38
N LYS A 490 -0.10 9.45 17.28
CA LYS A 490 0.67 8.21 17.11
C LYS A 490 1.83 8.14 18.08
N LEU A 491 2.57 9.24 18.21
CA LEU A 491 3.70 9.34 19.12
C LEU A 491 3.26 9.23 20.58
N ASP A 492 2.14 9.85 20.97
CA ASP A 492 1.56 9.72 22.31
C ASP A 492 1.16 8.28 22.62
N ALA A 493 0.53 7.59 21.67
CA ALA A 493 0.19 6.18 21.83
C ALA A 493 1.44 5.31 21.97
N SER A 494 2.50 5.58 21.20
CA SER A 494 3.78 4.88 21.33
C SER A 494 4.43 5.15 22.69
N VAL A 495 4.59 6.43 23.07
CA VAL A 495 5.19 6.87 24.34
C VAL A 495 4.43 6.31 25.54
N ALA A 496 3.09 6.24 25.50
CA ALA A 496 2.29 5.66 26.58
C ALA A 496 2.54 4.15 26.81
N THR A 497 3.12 3.46 25.83
CA THR A 497 3.44 2.02 25.88
C THR A 497 4.91 1.73 26.15
N TRP A 498 5.74 2.76 26.28
CA TRP A 498 7.17 2.63 26.46
C TRP A 498 7.52 2.08 27.85
N GLU A 499 8.18 0.91 27.85
CA GLU A 499 8.81 0.36 29.04
C GLU A 499 10.07 1.18 29.43
N PRO A 500 10.54 1.10 30.69
CA PRO A 500 11.77 1.75 31.11
C PRO A 500 12.99 1.32 30.27
N GLY A 501 13.52 2.19 29.43
CA GLY A 501 14.65 1.86 28.55
C GLY A 501 14.86 2.85 27.41
N PRO A 502 15.81 2.56 26.51
CA PRO A 502 15.98 3.26 25.25
C PRO A 502 14.80 3.01 24.30
N HIS A 503 14.46 4.01 23.49
CA HIS A 503 13.43 3.93 22.45
C HIS A 503 13.95 4.54 21.15
N PHE A 504 13.46 4.06 20.00
CA PHE A 504 13.99 4.42 18.69
C PHE A 504 12.86 4.86 17.76
N LEU A 505 12.92 6.10 17.26
CA LEU A 505 11.94 6.67 16.35
C LEU A 505 12.61 7.26 15.10
N TRP A 506 12.22 6.77 13.93
CA TRP A 506 12.61 7.35 12.65
C TRP A 506 11.47 8.22 12.12
N ILE A 507 11.55 9.55 12.28
CA ILE A 507 10.46 10.46 11.90
C ILE A 507 10.67 10.94 10.46
N THR A 508 9.76 10.55 9.58
CA THR A 508 9.78 10.92 8.15
C THR A 508 8.88 12.12 7.89
N VAL A 509 9.46 13.21 7.38
CA VAL A 509 8.77 14.49 7.14
C VAL A 509 8.30 14.55 5.70
N TYR A 510 6.99 14.59 5.43
CA TYR A 510 6.49 14.70 4.05
C TYR A 510 6.79 16.08 3.48
N PRO A 511 7.72 16.19 2.52
CA PRO A 511 8.34 17.47 2.19
C PRO A 511 7.45 18.38 1.35
N PHE A 512 6.39 17.83 0.75
CA PHE A 512 5.43 18.61 -0.05
C PHE A 512 4.33 19.29 0.80
N ARG A 513 4.24 18.98 2.09
CA ARG A 513 3.32 19.64 3.03
C ARG A 513 4.05 20.38 4.14
N PHE A 514 5.19 19.87 4.59
CA PHE A 514 5.92 20.37 5.75
C PHE A 514 7.34 20.82 5.39
N GLY A 515 7.86 21.78 6.14
CA GLY A 515 9.27 22.21 6.13
C GLY A 515 10.05 21.64 7.32
N LEU A 516 11.34 22.00 7.40
CA LEU A 516 12.16 21.66 8.55
C LEU A 516 11.70 22.41 9.81
N GLN A 517 11.16 23.62 9.65
CA GLN A 517 10.60 24.38 10.77
C GLN A 517 9.41 23.66 11.44
N ASP A 518 8.56 23.00 10.66
CA ASP A 518 7.44 22.19 11.20
C ASP A 518 7.97 20.98 11.97
N ALA A 519 9.02 20.33 11.43
CA ALA A 519 9.68 19.21 12.10
C ALA A 519 10.33 19.63 13.42
N LEU A 520 10.96 20.81 13.47
CA LEU A 520 11.47 21.39 14.72
C LEU A 520 10.34 21.63 15.73
N GLY A 521 9.21 22.18 15.30
CA GLY A 521 8.05 22.36 16.17
C GLY A 521 7.54 21.03 16.76
N LEU A 522 7.59 19.94 15.99
CA LEU A 522 7.26 18.60 16.48
C LEU A 522 8.26 18.13 17.56
N VAL A 523 9.56 18.33 17.32
CA VAL A 523 10.62 18.00 18.29
C VAL A 523 10.46 18.79 19.58
N GLU A 524 10.15 20.08 19.51
CA GLU A 524 9.93 20.91 20.71
C GLU A 524 8.80 20.36 21.56
N ILE A 525 7.69 19.95 20.94
CA ILE A 525 6.57 19.32 21.64
C ILE A 525 7.02 18.00 22.29
N LEU A 526 7.73 17.14 21.56
CA LEU A 526 8.27 15.90 22.14
C LEU A 526 9.21 16.18 23.31
N LYS A 527 10.04 17.22 23.22
CA LYS A 527 10.93 17.66 24.30
C LYS A 527 10.14 18.13 25.53
N THR A 528 9.00 18.81 25.35
CA THR A 528 8.13 19.15 26.49
C THR A 528 7.51 17.92 27.17
N ARG A 529 7.29 16.84 26.42
CA ARG A 529 6.70 15.59 26.93
C ARG A 529 7.72 14.69 27.63
N LEU A 530 8.90 14.58 27.04
CA LEU A 530 9.95 13.62 27.45
C LEU A 530 11.07 14.26 28.27
N GLY A 531 11.18 15.59 28.27
CA GLY A 531 12.25 16.32 28.95
C GLY A 531 13.63 15.95 28.40
N ASP A 532 14.58 15.74 29.30
CA ASP A 532 15.95 15.33 28.98
C ASP A 532 16.07 13.89 28.48
N ASN A 533 14.96 13.14 28.44
CA ASN A 533 14.92 11.78 27.91
C ASN A 533 14.81 11.73 26.38
N LEU A 534 14.82 12.87 25.67
CA LEU A 534 14.82 12.92 24.20
C LEU A 534 16.22 13.27 23.66
N ALA A 535 16.71 12.48 22.70
CA ALA A 535 17.98 12.72 22.01
C ALA A 535 17.78 12.68 20.49
N LEU A 536 18.06 13.80 19.82
CA LEU A 536 18.20 13.81 18.36
C LEU A 536 19.55 13.23 17.97
N VAL A 537 19.57 12.30 17.01
CA VAL A 537 20.78 11.60 16.59
C VAL A 537 20.90 11.52 15.08
N THR A 538 22.12 11.32 14.59
CA THR A 538 22.35 10.97 13.19
C THR A 538 21.94 9.51 12.89
N PRO A 539 21.69 9.13 11.62
CA PRO A 539 21.37 7.74 11.26
C PRO A 539 22.41 6.71 11.74
N GLY A 540 23.70 7.02 11.61
CA GLY A 540 24.78 6.14 12.07
C GLY A 540 24.75 5.92 13.60
N GLN A 541 24.57 7.00 14.37
CA GLN A 541 24.40 6.90 15.83
C GLN A 541 23.14 6.12 16.19
N PHE A 542 22.03 6.36 15.49
CA PHE A 542 20.75 5.69 15.71
C PHE A 542 20.87 4.17 15.57
N PHE A 543 21.42 3.69 14.45
CA PHE A 543 21.58 2.25 14.22
C PHE A 543 22.72 1.64 15.05
N GLY A 544 23.74 2.41 15.44
CA GLY A 544 24.75 1.96 16.40
C GLY A 544 24.16 1.70 17.78
N LEU A 545 23.40 2.66 18.31
CA LEU A 545 22.71 2.56 19.60
C LEU A 545 21.67 1.43 19.59
N MET A 546 20.96 1.24 18.48
CA MET A 546 19.98 0.16 18.33
C MET A 546 20.64 -1.23 18.45
N ARG A 547 21.84 -1.41 17.91
CA ARG A 547 22.60 -2.67 18.07
C ARG A 547 22.94 -2.94 19.53
N GLU A 548 23.40 -1.93 20.26
CA GLU A 548 23.68 -2.04 21.71
C GLU A 548 22.40 -2.34 22.49
N ASP A 549 21.27 -1.73 22.12
CA ASP A 549 20.01 -1.94 22.81
C ASP A 549 19.46 -3.35 22.63
N PHE A 550 19.61 -3.98 21.46
CA PHE A 550 19.20 -5.39 21.30
C PHE A 550 19.91 -6.31 22.31
N VAL A 551 21.21 -6.12 22.52
CA VAL A 551 22.00 -6.89 23.50
C VAL A 551 21.52 -6.59 24.92
N ARG A 552 21.38 -5.31 25.28
CA ARG A 552 20.89 -4.89 26.61
C ARG A 552 19.49 -5.44 26.91
N LEU A 553 18.57 -5.31 25.96
CA LEU A 553 17.18 -5.72 26.09
C LEU A 553 17.07 -7.24 26.26
N ALA A 554 17.86 -8.01 25.51
CA ALA A 554 17.90 -9.47 25.61
C ALA A 554 18.29 -9.91 27.03
N HIS A 555 19.39 -9.38 27.57
CA HIS A 555 19.84 -9.67 28.93
C HIS A 555 18.82 -9.27 29.99
N GLY A 556 18.22 -8.08 29.86
CA GLY A 556 17.19 -7.61 30.79
C GLY A 556 15.95 -8.52 30.81
N ARG A 557 15.44 -8.88 29.63
CA ARG A 557 14.27 -9.77 29.50
C ARG A 557 14.52 -11.18 30.03
N LEU A 558 15.71 -11.73 29.80
CA LEU A 558 16.08 -13.02 30.36
C LEU A 558 16.05 -12.97 31.88
N GLY A 559 16.65 -11.94 32.49
CA GLY A 559 16.65 -11.74 33.94
C GLY A 559 15.22 -11.64 34.52
N GLU A 560 14.35 -10.83 33.91
CA GLU A 560 12.94 -10.69 34.33
C GLU A 560 12.18 -12.03 34.33
N ILE A 561 12.39 -12.87 33.31
CA ILE A 561 11.72 -14.17 33.20
C ILE A 561 12.30 -15.18 34.21
N GLU A 562 13.61 -15.14 34.45
CA GLU A 562 14.29 -16.01 35.42
C GLU A 562 13.87 -15.73 36.87
N GLU A 563 13.50 -14.49 37.18
CA GLU A 563 12.91 -14.13 38.48
C GLU A 563 11.53 -14.76 38.71
N ASN A 564 10.84 -15.23 37.66
CA ASN A 564 9.56 -15.94 37.76
C ASN A 564 9.78 -17.46 37.84
N PRO A 565 9.60 -18.10 39.02
CA PRO A 565 9.87 -19.52 39.21
C PRO A 565 8.93 -20.43 38.40
N LEU A 566 7.73 -19.96 38.08
CA LEU A 566 6.76 -20.71 37.28
C LEU A 566 7.14 -20.71 35.79
N ALA A 567 7.49 -19.54 35.24
CA ALA A 567 7.96 -19.43 33.86
C ALA A 567 9.28 -20.19 33.66
N SER A 568 10.21 -20.06 34.61
CA SER A 568 11.49 -20.79 34.60
C SER A 568 11.35 -22.31 34.63
N ALA A 569 10.30 -22.83 35.27
CA ALA A 569 10.03 -24.27 35.29
C ALA A 569 9.33 -24.75 34.01
N LEU A 570 8.38 -23.97 33.47
CA LEU A 570 7.56 -24.35 32.32
C LEU A 570 8.32 -24.25 30.99
N PHE A 571 9.23 -23.29 30.83
CA PHE A 571 9.89 -22.96 29.56
C PHE A 571 11.40 -23.18 29.58
N ARG A 572 11.88 -24.14 30.38
CA ARG A 572 13.32 -24.39 30.60
C ARG A 572 14.13 -24.53 29.31
N THR A 573 13.63 -25.30 28.34
CA THR A 573 14.33 -25.54 27.06
C THR A 573 14.51 -24.27 26.24
N THR A 574 13.47 -23.42 26.18
CA THR A 574 13.51 -22.14 25.48
C THR A 574 14.47 -21.17 26.17
N LEU A 575 14.50 -21.16 27.50
CA LEU A 575 15.44 -20.34 28.27
C LEU A 575 16.90 -20.80 28.09
N ASP A 576 17.16 -22.10 27.96
CA ASP A 576 18.50 -22.61 27.66
C ASP A 576 18.98 -22.21 26.26
N SER A 577 18.07 -22.19 25.28
CA SER A 577 18.32 -21.65 23.94
C SER A 577 18.67 -20.16 24.00
N ALA A 578 17.83 -19.34 24.65
CA ALA A 578 18.08 -17.91 24.84
C ALA A 578 19.44 -17.66 25.52
N ARG A 579 19.79 -18.39 26.58
CA ARG A 579 21.12 -18.28 27.23
C ARG A 579 22.28 -18.61 26.29
N SER A 580 22.09 -19.54 25.36
CA SER A 580 23.11 -19.86 24.36
C SER A 580 23.31 -18.68 23.41
N GLU A 581 22.21 -18.13 22.89
CA GLU A 581 22.22 -16.97 22.00
C GLU A 581 22.84 -15.74 22.65
N LEU A 582 22.53 -15.45 23.92
CA LEU A 582 23.09 -14.30 24.63
C LEU A 582 24.60 -14.47 24.93
N ARG A 583 25.07 -15.69 25.20
CA ARG A 583 26.52 -15.97 25.30
C ARG A 583 27.23 -15.75 23.97
N GLU A 584 26.59 -16.13 22.86
CA GLU A 584 27.10 -15.83 21.52
C GLU A 584 27.16 -14.31 21.29
N ALA A 585 26.11 -13.58 21.67
CA ALA A 585 26.06 -12.12 21.57
C ALA A 585 27.20 -11.44 22.32
N ASP A 586 27.47 -11.84 23.57
CA ASP A 586 28.57 -11.32 24.38
C ASP A 586 29.94 -11.60 23.72
N SER A 587 30.10 -12.79 23.13
CA SER A 587 31.33 -13.16 22.42
C SER A 587 31.57 -12.29 21.18
N TRP A 588 30.52 -11.99 20.42
CA TRP A 588 30.61 -11.10 19.26
C TRP A 588 30.85 -9.65 19.64
N MET A 589 30.25 -9.16 20.73
CA MET A 589 30.55 -7.83 21.27
C MET A 589 32.02 -7.73 21.67
N ALA A 590 32.56 -8.72 22.38
CA ALA A 590 33.97 -8.77 22.77
C ALA A 590 34.92 -8.83 21.57
N ALA A 591 34.48 -9.44 20.46
CA ALA A 591 35.22 -9.49 19.19
C ALA A 591 35.11 -8.21 18.34
N GLY A 592 34.37 -7.19 18.79
CA GLY A 592 34.19 -5.93 18.06
C GLY A 592 33.21 -6.03 16.89
N ASN A 593 32.26 -6.97 16.91
CA ASN A 593 31.23 -7.13 15.89
C ASN A 593 29.82 -6.87 16.46
N PRO A 594 29.44 -5.59 16.65
CA PRO A 594 28.15 -5.24 17.25
C PRO A 594 26.95 -5.67 16.39
N GLY A 595 27.14 -5.83 15.08
CA GLY A 595 26.09 -6.36 14.21
C GLY A 595 25.74 -7.81 14.54
N ARG A 596 26.74 -8.71 14.56
CA ARG A 596 26.53 -10.13 14.89
C ARG A 596 26.08 -10.33 16.33
N ALA A 597 26.56 -9.47 17.24
CA ALA A 597 26.06 -9.45 18.60
C ALA A 597 24.57 -9.11 18.68
N ALA A 598 24.14 -8.05 17.98
CA ALA A 598 22.74 -7.66 17.92
C ALA A 598 21.87 -8.75 17.29
N ASP A 599 22.36 -9.46 16.27
CA ASP A 599 21.65 -10.60 15.64
C ASP A 599 21.46 -11.78 16.61
N ALA A 600 22.52 -12.21 17.30
CA ALA A 600 22.42 -13.27 18.31
C ALA A 600 21.51 -12.86 19.48
N ALA A 601 21.66 -11.64 20.00
CA ALA A 601 20.78 -11.10 21.03
C ALA A 601 19.32 -11.03 20.55
N PHE A 602 19.13 -10.69 19.28
CA PHE A 602 17.83 -10.63 18.66
C PHE A 602 17.18 -12.02 18.52
N ARG A 603 17.92 -13.06 18.12
CA ARG A 603 17.45 -14.46 18.15
C ARG A 603 17.04 -14.88 19.57
N GLY A 604 17.86 -14.54 20.57
CA GLY A 604 17.51 -14.77 21.97
C GLY A 604 16.25 -14.02 22.42
N LEU A 605 16.01 -12.80 21.94
CA LEU A 605 14.77 -12.06 22.20
C LEU A 605 13.54 -12.73 21.59
N GLU A 606 13.66 -13.34 20.41
CA GLU A 606 12.56 -14.12 19.82
C GLU A 606 12.23 -15.34 20.67
N ASP A 607 13.24 -16.08 21.13
CA ASP A 607 13.05 -17.18 22.09
C ASP A 607 12.31 -16.70 23.36
N LEU A 608 12.74 -15.58 23.95
CA LEU A 608 12.10 -15.02 25.15
C LEU A 608 10.68 -14.50 24.89
N ARG A 609 10.39 -14.03 23.68
CA ARG A 609 9.05 -13.61 23.26
C ARG A 609 8.10 -14.82 23.20
N THR A 610 8.55 -15.98 22.74
CA THR A 610 7.71 -17.19 22.76
C THR A 610 7.25 -17.55 24.18
N VAL A 611 8.11 -17.37 25.18
CA VAL A 611 7.78 -17.61 26.60
C VAL A 611 6.66 -16.69 27.11
N SER A 612 6.74 -15.39 26.81
CA SER A 612 5.71 -14.42 27.22
C SER A 612 4.37 -14.62 26.50
N THR A 613 4.41 -14.97 25.21
CA THR A 613 3.22 -15.21 24.38
C THR A 613 2.51 -16.51 24.73
N GLU A 614 3.23 -17.61 24.97
CA GLU A 614 2.65 -18.86 25.44
C GLU A 614 2.05 -18.73 26.85
N GLY A 615 2.68 -17.95 27.73
CA GLY A 615 2.12 -17.59 29.03
C GLY A 615 0.79 -16.82 28.92
N ALA A 616 0.71 -15.84 28.02
CA ALA A 616 -0.51 -15.09 27.76
C ALA A 616 -1.62 -15.94 27.10
N LEU A 617 -1.25 -16.88 26.22
CA LEU A 617 -2.16 -17.83 25.60
C LEU A 617 -2.75 -18.79 26.65
N LEU A 618 -1.93 -19.31 27.57
CA LEU A 618 -2.37 -20.16 28.67
C LEU A 618 -3.33 -19.42 29.62
N ILE A 619 -3.04 -18.15 29.93
CA ILE A 619 -3.93 -17.31 30.73
C ILE A 619 -5.24 -17.05 29.99
N SER A 620 -5.19 -16.77 28.69
CA SER A 620 -6.36 -16.55 27.84
C SER A 620 -7.21 -17.81 27.70
N LEU A 621 -6.59 -18.98 27.47
CA LEU A 621 -7.25 -20.29 27.47
C LEU A 621 -7.84 -20.63 28.85
N GLY A 622 -7.18 -20.22 29.93
CA GLY A 622 -7.70 -20.32 31.30
C GLY A 622 -8.97 -19.47 31.49
N VAL A 623 -8.95 -18.22 31.05
CA VAL A 623 -10.13 -17.32 31.08
C VAL A 623 -11.25 -17.85 30.18
N LEU A 624 -10.93 -18.42 29.02
CA LEU A 624 -11.88 -19.05 28.10
C LEU A 624 -12.46 -20.35 28.65
N GLY A 625 -11.65 -21.16 29.33
CA GLY A 625 -12.08 -22.34 30.06
C GLY A 625 -13.05 -21.95 31.18
N ILE A 626 -12.74 -20.90 31.94
CA ILE A 626 -13.61 -20.34 32.98
C ILE A 626 -14.92 -19.80 32.37
N ALA A 627 -14.87 -19.06 31.26
CA ALA A 627 -16.06 -18.56 30.57
C ALA A 627 -16.93 -19.67 29.98
N GLY A 628 -16.32 -20.72 29.42
CA GLY A 628 -17.00 -21.91 28.91
C GLY A 628 -17.66 -22.72 30.02
N VAL A 629 -16.97 -22.86 31.16
CA VAL A 629 -17.51 -23.47 32.38
C VAL A 629 -18.66 -22.64 32.94
N LEU A 630 -18.52 -21.30 33.03
CA LEU A 630 -19.59 -20.39 33.45
C LEU A 630 -20.80 -20.43 32.51
N GLY A 631 -20.59 -20.53 31.20
CA GLY A 631 -21.65 -20.70 30.20
C GLY A 631 -22.37 -22.06 30.29
N PHE A 632 -21.62 -23.12 30.55
CA PHE A 632 -22.16 -24.47 30.81
C PHE A 632 -22.99 -24.51 32.11
N PHE A 633 -22.55 -23.83 33.16
CA PHE A 633 -23.32 -23.71 34.41
C PHE A 633 -24.54 -22.78 34.25
N ALA A 634 -24.42 -21.66 33.52
CA ALA A 634 -25.53 -20.74 33.26
C ALA A 634 -26.65 -21.37 32.41
N THR A 635 -26.31 -22.31 31.53
CA THR A 635 -27.29 -23.09 30.76
C THR A 635 -27.96 -24.20 31.58
N ARG A 636 -27.30 -24.74 32.61
CA ARG A 636 -27.89 -25.69 33.58
C ARG A 636 -28.70 -25.03 34.70
N LEU A 637 -28.40 -23.79 35.06
CA LEU A 637 -29.02 -23.08 36.20
C LEU A 637 -30.44 -22.54 35.93
N ARG A 638 -30.99 -22.71 34.72
CA ARG A 638 -32.35 -22.23 34.42
C ARG A 638 -33.22 -23.36 33.87
N ARG A 639 -34.09 -23.89 34.74
CA ARG A 639 -35.24 -24.71 34.33
C ARG A 639 -36.13 -23.88 33.40
N SER A 640 -36.44 -24.48 32.27
CA SER A 640 -37.08 -23.97 31.07
C SER A 640 -38.53 -23.51 31.26
N ASP A 641 -38.91 -22.44 30.55
CA ASP A 641 -40.25 -22.29 29.98
C ASP A 641 -40.14 -22.51 28.45
N PRO A 642 -40.85 -23.49 27.83
CA PRO A 642 -40.46 -24.04 26.52
C PRO A 642 -40.89 -23.25 25.27
N ARG A 643 -41.57 -22.09 25.39
CA ARG A 643 -42.39 -21.57 24.28
C ARG A 643 -41.96 -20.29 23.55
N SER A 644 -40.76 -19.71 23.71
CA SER A 644 -40.44 -18.51 22.90
C SER A 644 -38.97 -18.18 22.61
N ARG A 645 -38.00 -19.10 22.74
CA ARG A 645 -36.59 -18.79 22.44
C ARG A 645 -36.05 -19.70 21.34
N ALA A 646 -35.93 -19.14 20.13
CA ALA A 646 -35.41 -19.78 18.93
C ALA A 646 -34.10 -20.54 19.19
N SER A 647 -34.13 -21.88 19.03
CA SER A 647 -32.95 -22.74 19.12
C SER A 647 -32.02 -22.49 17.93
N ILE A 648 -30.69 -22.54 18.16
CA ILE A 648 -29.69 -22.46 17.09
C ILE A 648 -29.79 -23.73 16.23
N GLN A 649 -29.69 -23.58 14.91
CA GLN A 649 -29.69 -24.67 13.95
C GLN A 649 -28.26 -24.96 13.47
N PRO A 650 -27.58 -26.03 13.95
CA PRO A 650 -26.17 -26.28 13.63
C PRO A 650 -25.90 -26.37 12.13
N GLY A 651 -26.78 -27.05 11.37
CA GLY A 651 -26.61 -27.17 9.91
C GLY A 651 -26.77 -25.84 9.14
N VAL A 652 -27.48 -24.85 9.69
CA VAL A 652 -27.55 -23.50 9.10
C VAL A 652 -26.27 -22.75 9.39
N VAL A 653 -25.79 -22.80 10.64
CA VAL A 653 -24.54 -22.15 11.07
C VAL A 653 -23.35 -22.68 10.26
N VAL A 654 -23.22 -24.00 10.12
CA VAL A 654 -22.15 -24.63 9.34
C VAL A 654 -22.19 -24.19 7.88
N PHE A 655 -23.37 -24.25 7.23
CA PHE A 655 -23.48 -23.84 5.83
C PHE A 655 -23.12 -22.37 5.62
N VAL A 656 -23.68 -21.48 6.45
CA VAL A 656 -23.37 -20.04 6.37
C VAL A 656 -21.88 -19.80 6.63
N ALA A 657 -21.31 -20.41 7.67
CA ALA A 657 -19.89 -20.25 8.00
C ALA A 657 -18.97 -20.68 6.85
N VAL A 658 -19.24 -21.84 6.23
CA VAL A 658 -18.39 -22.34 5.13
C VAL A 658 -18.48 -21.46 3.88
N VAL A 659 -19.69 -21.05 3.47
CA VAL A 659 -19.87 -20.16 2.30
C VAL A 659 -19.20 -18.80 2.55
N VAL A 660 -19.38 -18.24 3.76
CA VAL A 660 -18.76 -16.98 4.14
C VAL A 660 -17.23 -17.13 4.19
N ALA A 661 -16.69 -18.22 4.72
CA ALA A 661 -15.24 -18.45 4.76
C ALA A 661 -14.63 -18.48 3.36
N LEU A 662 -15.23 -19.23 2.43
CA LEU A 662 -14.80 -19.29 1.03
C LEU A 662 -14.89 -17.92 0.33
N PHE A 663 -15.94 -17.15 0.60
CA PHE A 663 -16.07 -15.78 0.09
C PHE A 663 -15.01 -14.84 0.68
N THR A 664 -14.76 -14.93 1.99
CA THR A 664 -13.74 -14.14 2.67
C THR A 664 -12.34 -14.48 2.15
N PHE A 665 -12.06 -15.72 1.75
CA PHE A 665 -10.82 -16.06 1.04
C PHE A 665 -10.72 -15.34 -0.30
N ALA A 666 -11.75 -15.40 -1.14
CA ALA A 666 -11.73 -14.67 -2.41
C ALA A 666 -11.59 -13.14 -2.20
N LEU A 667 -12.17 -12.60 -1.12
CA LEU A 667 -12.01 -11.19 -0.75
C LEU A 667 -10.58 -10.89 -0.28
N ARG A 668 -10.00 -11.74 0.57
CA ARG A 668 -8.64 -11.58 1.06
C ARG A 668 -7.64 -11.61 -0.09
N GLU A 669 -7.74 -12.62 -0.96
CA GLU A 669 -6.91 -12.75 -2.15
C GLU A 669 -7.09 -11.57 -3.11
N ALA A 670 -8.34 -11.13 -3.30
CA ALA A 670 -8.58 -9.96 -4.13
C ALA A 670 -7.92 -8.70 -3.56
N LEU A 671 -7.88 -8.56 -2.23
CA LEU A 671 -7.26 -7.41 -1.58
C LEU A 671 -5.74 -7.54 -1.41
N GLU A 672 -5.19 -8.76 -1.38
CA GLU A 672 -3.74 -9.04 -1.30
C GLU A 672 -3.05 -8.88 -2.65
N GLN A 673 -3.76 -9.17 -3.75
CA GLN A 673 -3.19 -9.05 -5.09
C GLN A 673 -2.80 -7.62 -5.46
N ASN A 674 -3.58 -6.59 -5.08
CA ASN A 674 -3.23 -5.15 -5.15
C ASN A 674 -4.44 -4.23 -4.91
N PHE A 675 -4.20 -2.92 -4.70
CA PHE A 675 -5.24 -1.88 -4.64
C PHE A 675 -6.08 -1.76 -5.95
N TRP A 676 -5.56 -2.25 -7.08
CA TRP A 676 -6.23 -2.30 -8.39
C TRP A 676 -7.58 -3.00 -8.42
N THR A 677 -7.86 -3.78 -7.39
CA THR A 677 -9.04 -4.62 -7.27
C THR A 677 -10.18 -3.84 -6.62
N TYR A 678 -9.92 -2.66 -6.07
CA TYR A 678 -10.90 -1.85 -5.36
C TYR A 678 -12.05 -1.40 -6.26
N PRO A 679 -11.81 -0.86 -7.48
CA PRO A 679 -12.90 -0.61 -8.42
C PRO A 679 -13.69 -1.88 -8.75
N VAL A 680 -13.03 -3.03 -8.88
CA VAL A 680 -13.68 -4.32 -9.16
C VAL A 680 -14.56 -4.78 -7.98
N ILE A 681 -14.10 -4.58 -6.74
CA ILE A 681 -14.87 -4.83 -5.52
C ILE A 681 -16.08 -3.90 -5.43
N LEU A 682 -15.92 -2.62 -5.79
CA LEU A 682 -17.05 -1.66 -5.84
C LEU A 682 -18.06 -2.04 -6.92
N VAL A 683 -17.60 -2.40 -8.12
CA VAL A 683 -18.45 -2.91 -9.21
C VAL A 683 -19.21 -4.17 -8.76
N ALA A 684 -18.56 -5.08 -8.02
CA ALA A 684 -19.19 -6.28 -7.47
C ALA A 684 -20.47 -5.94 -6.69
N ILE A 685 -20.43 -4.90 -5.86
CA ILE A 685 -21.57 -4.46 -5.04
C ILE A 685 -22.72 -3.97 -5.92
N VAL A 686 -22.41 -3.22 -6.98
CA VAL A 686 -23.39 -2.68 -7.93
C VAL A 686 -24.09 -3.82 -8.69
N VAL A 687 -23.34 -4.81 -9.17
CA VAL A 687 -23.89 -5.91 -9.99
C VAL A 687 -24.42 -7.09 -9.17
N ALA A 688 -24.14 -7.14 -7.86
CA ALA A 688 -24.54 -8.25 -6.98
C ALA A 688 -26.05 -8.54 -7.02
N ALA A 689 -26.90 -7.55 -7.33
CA ALA A 689 -28.36 -7.73 -7.42
C ALA A 689 -28.80 -8.79 -8.44
N VAL A 690 -27.95 -9.14 -9.41
CA VAL A 690 -28.17 -10.18 -10.43
C VAL A 690 -28.40 -11.58 -9.82
N HIS A 691 -27.92 -11.85 -8.59
CA HIS A 691 -28.19 -13.15 -7.94
C HIS A 691 -29.69 -13.43 -7.75
N ARG A 692 -30.52 -12.39 -7.56
CA ARG A 692 -31.96 -12.54 -7.27
C ARG A 692 -32.78 -13.10 -8.43
N PRO A 693 -32.71 -12.56 -9.66
CA PRO A 693 -33.39 -13.18 -10.80
C PRO A 693 -32.83 -14.57 -11.10
N LEU A 694 -31.51 -14.78 -10.95
CA LEU A 694 -30.88 -16.09 -11.16
C LEU A 694 -31.38 -17.14 -10.15
N GLY A 695 -31.43 -16.81 -8.86
CA GLY A 695 -31.96 -17.68 -7.82
C GLY A 695 -33.45 -18.01 -8.04
N ARG A 696 -34.27 -17.01 -8.44
CA ARG A 696 -35.67 -17.23 -8.81
C ARG A 696 -35.84 -18.13 -10.03
N TRP A 697 -34.90 -18.10 -10.97
CA TRP A 697 -34.92 -19.00 -12.12
C TRP A 697 -34.50 -20.41 -11.70
N MET A 698 -33.45 -20.56 -10.88
CA MET A 698 -33.00 -21.85 -10.35
C MET A 698 -34.06 -22.53 -9.49
N ASP A 699 -34.71 -21.78 -8.60
CA ASP A 699 -35.80 -22.29 -7.76
C ASP A 699 -37.01 -22.79 -8.58
N ARG A 700 -37.24 -22.21 -9.78
CA ARG A 700 -38.30 -22.64 -10.71
C ARG A 700 -37.88 -23.83 -11.56
N ALA A 701 -36.65 -23.82 -12.06
CA ALA A 701 -36.15 -24.84 -12.98
C ALA A 701 -35.71 -26.13 -12.26
N TYR A 702 -35.13 -26.00 -11.06
CA TYR A 702 -34.55 -27.09 -10.27
C TYR A 702 -34.97 -26.96 -8.80
N PRO A 703 -36.28 -27.11 -8.49
CA PRO A 703 -36.82 -26.79 -7.18
C PRO A 703 -36.19 -27.61 -6.04
N THR A 704 -35.66 -28.80 -6.31
CA THR A 704 -35.04 -29.70 -5.33
C THR A 704 -33.53 -29.58 -5.28
N GLU A 705 -32.86 -29.35 -6.41
CA GLU A 705 -31.40 -29.33 -6.54
C GLU A 705 -30.79 -27.92 -6.48
N ALA A 706 -31.61 -26.85 -6.46
CA ALA A 706 -31.12 -25.47 -6.45
C ALA A 706 -30.06 -25.16 -5.37
N PRO A 707 -30.13 -25.67 -4.12
CA PRO A 707 -29.07 -25.44 -3.11
C PRO A 707 -27.74 -26.06 -3.51
N LEU A 708 -27.76 -27.28 -4.07
CA LEU A 708 -26.55 -27.96 -4.55
C LEU A 708 -25.98 -27.23 -5.76
N ALA A 709 -26.82 -26.92 -6.76
CA ALA A 709 -26.41 -26.20 -7.95
C ALA A 709 -25.86 -24.80 -7.61
N GLY A 710 -26.51 -24.08 -6.69
CA GLY A 710 -26.06 -22.76 -6.23
C GLY A 710 -24.71 -22.84 -5.52
N SER A 711 -24.50 -23.88 -4.71
CA SER A 711 -23.22 -24.11 -4.01
C SER A 711 -22.09 -24.49 -4.97
N LEU A 712 -22.35 -25.30 -6.00
CA LEU A 712 -21.36 -25.64 -7.03
C LEU A 712 -20.99 -24.41 -7.88
N VAL A 713 -21.97 -23.59 -8.25
CA VAL A 713 -21.72 -22.32 -8.95
C VAL A 713 -20.88 -21.39 -8.07
N ALA A 714 -21.21 -21.25 -6.79
CA ALA A 714 -20.43 -20.45 -5.86
C ALA A 714 -18.97 -20.93 -5.79
N LEU A 715 -18.72 -22.24 -5.68
CA LEU A 715 -17.38 -22.80 -5.66
C LEU A 715 -16.56 -22.47 -6.92
N VAL A 716 -17.16 -22.62 -8.10
CA VAL A 716 -16.48 -22.29 -9.37
C VAL A 716 -16.13 -20.81 -9.43
N LEU A 717 -17.08 -19.92 -9.11
CA LEU A 717 -16.88 -18.48 -9.19
C LEU A 717 -15.90 -17.95 -8.13
N ILE A 718 -15.92 -18.53 -6.92
CA ILE A 718 -14.94 -18.24 -5.85
C ILE A 718 -13.55 -18.72 -6.26
N SER A 719 -13.42 -19.94 -6.79
CA SER A 719 -12.15 -20.47 -7.26
C SER A 719 -11.55 -19.61 -8.38
N LEU A 720 -12.40 -19.06 -9.25
CA LEU A 720 -11.99 -18.13 -10.29
C LEU A 720 -11.55 -16.78 -9.71
N ALA A 721 -12.30 -16.23 -8.75
CA ALA A 721 -11.94 -14.95 -8.10
C ALA A 721 -10.61 -15.01 -7.36
N ILE A 722 -10.24 -16.17 -6.81
CA ILE A 722 -8.93 -16.40 -6.20
C ILE A 722 -7.82 -16.35 -7.25
N ARG A 723 -8.08 -16.84 -8.47
CA ARG A 723 -7.09 -16.81 -9.58
C ARG A 723 -7.01 -15.45 -10.27
N THR A 724 -8.12 -14.72 -10.33
CA THR A 724 -8.19 -13.41 -10.97
C THR A 724 -9.17 -12.51 -10.25
N THR A 725 -8.66 -11.37 -9.80
CA THR A 725 -9.44 -10.33 -9.13
C THR A 725 -10.60 -9.81 -9.97
N ALA A 726 -10.49 -9.83 -11.31
CA ALA A 726 -11.56 -9.47 -12.23
C ALA A 726 -12.83 -10.33 -12.04
N ALA A 727 -12.70 -11.55 -11.51
CA ALA A 727 -13.81 -12.44 -11.23
C ALA A 727 -14.40 -12.28 -9.82
N PHE A 728 -13.86 -11.39 -8.97
CA PHE A 728 -14.43 -11.10 -7.65
C PHE A 728 -15.94 -10.75 -7.67
N PRO A 729 -16.47 -9.98 -8.66
CA PRO A 729 -17.91 -9.74 -8.78
C PRO A 729 -18.72 -11.03 -8.91
N LEU A 730 -18.17 -12.03 -9.61
CA LEU A 730 -18.80 -13.32 -9.79
C LEU A 730 -18.81 -14.13 -8.49
N ALA A 731 -17.73 -14.09 -7.71
CA ALA A 731 -17.68 -14.74 -6.39
C ALA A 731 -18.74 -14.20 -5.44
N LEU A 732 -18.95 -12.87 -5.40
CA LEU A 732 -20.01 -12.25 -4.60
C LEU A 732 -21.41 -12.72 -5.08
N ILE A 733 -21.65 -12.74 -6.39
CA ILE A 733 -22.92 -13.23 -6.96
C ILE A 733 -23.15 -14.70 -6.59
N GLY A 734 -22.13 -15.56 -6.74
CA GLY A 734 -22.20 -16.99 -6.42
C GLY A 734 -22.47 -17.24 -4.93
N THR A 735 -21.78 -16.51 -4.06
CA THR A 735 -21.97 -16.55 -2.60
C THR A 735 -23.40 -16.21 -2.21
N LEU A 736 -23.93 -15.10 -2.73
CA LEU A 736 -25.31 -14.66 -2.47
C LEU A 736 -26.33 -15.65 -3.03
N LEU A 737 -26.05 -16.26 -4.18
CA LEU A 737 -26.90 -17.28 -4.80
C LEU A 737 -26.97 -18.56 -3.95
N ALA A 738 -25.84 -19.06 -3.45
CA ALA A 738 -25.79 -20.24 -2.57
C ALA A 738 -26.56 -19.99 -1.27
N LEU A 739 -26.39 -18.82 -0.65
CA LEU A 739 -27.11 -18.44 0.56
C LEU A 739 -28.62 -18.30 0.32
N ASP A 740 -29.04 -17.61 -0.74
CA ASP A 740 -30.45 -17.39 -1.07
C ASP A 740 -31.17 -18.72 -1.35
N THR A 741 -30.56 -19.61 -2.14
CA THR A 741 -31.14 -20.92 -2.46
C THR A 741 -31.23 -21.84 -1.23
N TYR A 742 -30.26 -21.81 -0.32
CA TYR A 742 -30.29 -22.61 0.91
C TYR A 742 -31.30 -22.05 1.94
N LEU A 743 -31.21 -20.74 2.25
CA LEU A 743 -31.95 -20.12 3.35
C LEU A 743 -33.45 -19.94 3.08
N ARG A 744 -33.89 -19.98 1.82
CA ARG A 744 -35.33 -20.04 1.47
C ARG A 744 -35.99 -21.37 1.83
N ARG A 745 -35.21 -22.45 1.93
CA ARG A 745 -35.69 -23.79 2.32
C ARG A 745 -35.55 -24.00 3.81
N ARG A 746 -34.48 -23.46 4.40
CA ARG A 746 -34.21 -23.50 5.83
C ARG A 746 -34.01 -22.09 6.39
N PRO A 747 -35.09 -21.42 6.81
CA PRO A 747 -35.01 -20.08 7.36
C PRO A 747 -34.11 -20.05 8.60
N ALA A 748 -33.18 -19.10 8.59
CA ALA A 748 -32.27 -18.83 9.69
C ALA A 748 -32.85 -17.80 10.66
N ASN A 749 -32.52 -17.96 11.93
CA ASN A 749 -32.86 -17.03 12.99
C ASN A 749 -31.73 -16.00 13.16
N ALA A 750 -31.96 -14.90 13.88
CA ALA A 750 -30.90 -13.92 14.13
C ALA A 750 -29.62 -14.50 14.76
N PRO A 751 -29.68 -15.44 15.74
CA PRO A 751 -28.49 -16.10 16.27
C PRO A 751 -27.73 -16.97 15.25
N ASP A 752 -28.44 -17.65 14.34
CA ASP A 752 -27.82 -18.52 13.33
C ASP A 752 -26.98 -17.69 12.35
N LEU A 753 -27.49 -16.52 11.95
CA LEU A 753 -26.81 -15.61 11.04
C LEU A 753 -25.60 -14.93 11.70
N ALA A 754 -25.74 -14.48 12.95
CA ALA A 754 -24.64 -13.86 13.70
C ALA A 754 -23.49 -14.85 13.94
N ALA A 755 -23.81 -16.08 14.37
CA ALA A 755 -22.81 -17.12 14.55
C ALA A 755 -22.17 -17.52 13.21
N GLY A 756 -22.98 -17.84 12.19
CA GLY A 756 -22.46 -18.26 10.88
C GLY A 756 -21.55 -17.22 10.24
N LEU A 757 -21.92 -15.93 10.29
CA LEU A 757 -21.09 -14.84 9.77
C LEU A 757 -19.78 -14.69 10.56
N GLY A 758 -19.83 -14.74 11.91
CA GLY A 758 -18.66 -14.62 12.77
C GLY A 758 -17.66 -15.76 12.56
N PHE A 759 -18.12 -17.01 12.64
CA PHE A 759 -17.29 -18.19 12.39
C PHE A 759 -16.74 -18.22 10.97
N GLY A 760 -17.58 -17.94 9.96
CA GLY A 760 -17.13 -17.92 8.57
C GLY A 760 -16.09 -16.84 8.30
N SER A 761 -16.30 -15.64 8.82
CA SER A 761 -15.32 -14.54 8.68
C SER A 761 -14.02 -14.87 9.41
N ALA A 762 -14.07 -15.47 10.60
CA ALA A 762 -12.88 -15.91 11.33
C ALA A 762 -12.10 -16.99 10.54
N ILE A 763 -12.77 -18.03 10.05
CA ILE A 763 -12.13 -19.11 9.27
C ILE A 763 -11.50 -18.55 7.99
N GLY A 764 -12.26 -17.74 7.24
CA GLY A 764 -11.77 -17.19 5.97
C GLY A 764 -10.67 -16.14 6.14
N PHE A 765 -10.56 -15.51 7.31
CA PHE A 765 -9.53 -14.51 7.57
C PHE A 765 -8.26 -15.10 8.20
N LEU A 766 -8.42 -16.08 9.10
CA LEU A 766 -7.31 -16.78 9.77
C LEU A 766 -6.71 -17.94 8.99
N GLY A 767 -7.49 -18.57 8.10
CA GLY A 767 -7.03 -19.79 7.43
C GLY A 767 -5.96 -19.50 6.38
N ASP A 768 -4.89 -20.28 6.36
CA ASP A 768 -3.94 -20.24 5.25
C ASP A 768 -4.59 -20.78 3.97
N PHE A 769 -4.22 -20.19 2.82
CA PHE A 769 -4.70 -20.67 1.53
C PHE A 769 -3.92 -21.92 1.11
N GLU A 770 -4.23 -23.04 1.78
CA GLU A 770 -3.75 -24.35 1.40
C GLU A 770 -4.83 -25.16 0.68
N ILE A 771 -4.42 -25.95 -0.30
CA ILE A 771 -5.32 -26.83 -1.08
C ILE A 771 -6.16 -27.71 -0.15
N VAL A 772 -5.58 -28.17 0.97
CA VAL A 772 -6.25 -29.02 1.95
C VAL A 772 -7.42 -28.29 2.63
N THR A 773 -7.17 -27.09 3.16
CA THR A 773 -8.18 -26.26 3.83
C THR A 773 -9.30 -25.88 2.87
N PHE A 774 -8.96 -25.45 1.65
CA PHE A 774 -9.95 -25.11 0.63
C PHE A 774 -10.81 -26.32 0.24
N THR A 775 -10.18 -27.49 0.07
CA THR A 775 -10.88 -28.74 -0.26
C THR A 775 -11.84 -29.16 0.86
N ALA A 776 -11.41 -29.07 2.12
CA ALA A 776 -12.25 -29.40 3.27
C ALA A 776 -13.52 -28.51 3.31
N LEU A 777 -13.37 -27.21 3.10
CA LEU A 777 -14.50 -26.28 3.04
C LEU A 777 -15.40 -26.54 1.83
N ALA A 778 -14.83 -26.84 0.67
CA ALA A 778 -15.61 -27.19 -0.52
C ALA A 778 -16.45 -28.46 -0.30
N VAL A 779 -15.86 -29.49 0.32
CA VAL A 779 -16.58 -30.72 0.70
C VAL A 779 -17.70 -30.41 1.69
N LEU A 780 -17.42 -29.66 2.76
CA LEU A 780 -18.43 -29.29 3.75
C LEU A 780 -19.58 -28.49 3.14
N LEU A 781 -19.29 -27.59 2.19
CA LEU A 781 -20.29 -26.81 1.47
C LEU A 781 -21.22 -27.72 0.66
N VAL A 782 -20.64 -28.60 -0.16
CA VAL A 782 -21.40 -29.53 -1.01
C VAL A 782 -22.22 -30.49 -0.16
N VAL A 783 -21.61 -31.11 0.85
CA VAL A 783 -22.28 -32.06 1.74
C VAL A 783 -23.46 -31.39 2.44
N SER A 784 -23.28 -30.19 3.00
CA SER A 784 -24.35 -29.43 3.65
C SER A 784 -25.49 -29.08 2.68
N ALA A 785 -25.17 -28.78 1.41
CA ALA A 785 -26.16 -28.51 0.38
C ALA A 785 -26.92 -29.77 -0.07
N VAL A 786 -26.25 -30.92 -0.17
CA VAL A 786 -26.87 -32.21 -0.57
C VAL A 786 -27.95 -32.65 0.42
N PHE A 787 -27.72 -32.42 1.72
CA PHE A 787 -28.68 -32.74 2.77
C PHE A 787 -29.87 -31.77 2.82
N MET A 788 -29.84 -30.67 2.05
CA MET A 788 -30.95 -29.73 1.93
C MET A 788 -31.73 -29.92 0.63
N ARG A 789 -32.64 -30.91 0.63
CA ARG A 789 -33.58 -31.18 -0.46
C ARG A 789 -34.99 -30.68 -0.07
N GLY A 790 -35.63 -29.91 -0.94
CA GLY A 790 -37.01 -29.46 -0.72
C GLY A 790 -37.36 -28.22 -1.56
N ARG A 791 -38.66 -27.93 -1.68
CA ARG A 791 -39.14 -26.70 -2.37
C ARG A 791 -38.90 -25.46 -1.51
N PRO A 792 -38.66 -24.28 -2.12
CA PRO A 792 -38.52 -23.04 -1.37
C PRO A 792 -39.83 -22.73 -0.62
N LEU A 793 -39.72 -22.19 0.59
CA LEU A 793 -40.88 -21.76 1.36
C LEU A 793 -41.52 -20.53 0.69
N PRO A 794 -42.85 -20.36 0.79
CA PRO A 794 -43.52 -19.17 0.26
C PRO A 794 -42.99 -17.89 0.93
N ASN A 795 -42.71 -16.86 0.14
CA ASN A 795 -42.30 -15.55 0.67
C ASN A 795 -43.37 -15.03 1.65
N ARG A 796 -42.96 -14.74 2.89
CA ARG A 796 -43.84 -14.13 3.88
C ARG A 796 -43.92 -12.62 3.62
N SER A 797 -45.00 -12.17 2.97
CA SER A 797 -45.43 -10.75 2.84
C SER A 797 -44.50 -9.75 2.12
N ARG A 798 -45.10 -8.80 1.38
CA ARG A 798 -44.42 -7.63 0.76
C ARG A 798 -44.16 -6.47 1.75
N ALA A 799 -44.67 -6.55 2.98
CA ALA A 799 -44.68 -5.44 3.95
C ALA A 799 -43.42 -5.31 4.83
N GLY A 800 -42.36 -6.08 4.55
CA GLY A 800 -41.11 -5.99 5.28
C GLY A 800 -40.35 -4.70 4.93
N GLY A 801 -39.93 -3.93 5.95
CA GLY A 801 -39.10 -2.72 5.76
C GLY A 801 -37.74 -3.00 5.11
N SER A 802 -36.89 -1.97 4.99
CA SER A 802 -35.56 -2.13 4.40
C SER A 802 -34.62 -3.01 5.26
N ALA A 803 -33.91 -3.94 4.61
CA ALA A 803 -32.86 -4.77 5.23
C ALA A 803 -31.51 -4.05 5.40
N LEU A 804 -31.40 -2.79 4.95
CA LEU A 804 -30.17 -1.98 5.02
C LEU A 804 -29.65 -1.84 6.45
N ALA A 805 -30.48 -1.39 7.39
CA ALA A 805 -30.07 -1.18 8.77
C ALA A 805 -29.67 -2.47 9.51
N PRO A 806 -30.45 -3.57 9.48
CA PRO A 806 -30.03 -4.82 10.13
C PRO A 806 -28.81 -5.46 9.45
N GLY A 807 -28.67 -5.35 8.13
CA GLY A 807 -27.49 -5.84 7.41
C GLY A 807 -26.23 -5.04 7.73
N PHE A 808 -26.31 -3.71 7.78
CA PHE A 808 -25.19 -2.85 8.17
C PHE A 808 -24.73 -3.13 9.59
N LEU A 809 -25.65 -3.24 10.56
CA LEU A 809 -25.30 -3.60 11.95
C LEU A 809 -24.68 -5.00 12.07
N LEU A 810 -25.16 -5.96 11.29
CA LEU A 810 -24.59 -7.30 11.24
C LEU A 810 -23.15 -7.27 10.69
N SER A 811 -22.88 -6.49 9.64
CA SER A 811 -21.51 -6.26 9.15
C SER A 811 -20.65 -5.51 10.18
N LEU A 812 -21.20 -4.50 10.85
CA LEU A 812 -20.49 -3.69 11.86
C LEU A 812 -20.05 -4.54 13.07
N SER A 813 -20.77 -5.63 13.37
CA SER A 813 -20.37 -6.57 14.42
C SER A 813 -19.05 -7.32 14.12
N LEU A 814 -18.54 -7.24 12.90
CA LEU A 814 -17.23 -7.74 12.49
C LEU A 814 -16.09 -6.72 12.74
N PHE A 815 -16.33 -5.69 13.55
CA PHE A 815 -15.32 -4.70 13.96
C PHE A 815 -14.03 -5.32 14.50
N GLY A 816 -14.06 -6.54 15.04
CA GLY A 816 -12.86 -7.28 15.45
C GLY A 816 -11.78 -7.41 14.35
N LEU A 817 -12.16 -7.29 13.07
CA LEU A 817 -11.21 -7.21 11.95
C LEU A 817 -10.29 -5.99 12.04
N ALA A 818 -10.74 -4.87 12.62
CA ALA A 818 -9.94 -3.66 12.77
C ALA A 818 -8.68 -3.88 13.64
N VAL A 819 -8.71 -4.85 14.56
CA VAL A 819 -7.54 -5.19 15.40
C VAL A 819 -6.34 -5.62 14.55
N SER A 820 -6.59 -6.27 13.41
CA SER A 820 -5.55 -6.73 12.48
C SER A 820 -4.99 -5.65 11.55
N PHE A 821 -5.53 -4.42 11.60
CA PHE A 821 -5.24 -3.36 10.62
C PHE A 821 -4.95 -1.97 11.21
N TYR A 822 -5.34 -1.69 12.47
CA TYR A 822 -5.04 -0.39 13.10
C TYR A 822 -3.94 -0.42 14.16
N TYR A 823 -2.91 0.39 13.92
CA TYR A 823 -1.73 0.55 14.78
C TYR A 823 -2.07 0.98 16.20
N SER A 824 -3.00 1.93 16.34
CA SER A 824 -3.46 2.42 17.64
C SER A 824 -4.10 1.34 18.52
N ILE A 825 -4.66 0.26 17.96
CA ILE A 825 -5.19 -0.87 18.74
C ILE A 825 -4.07 -1.85 19.10
N ALA A 826 -3.16 -2.15 18.18
CA ALA A 826 -2.05 -3.07 18.45
C ALA A 826 -1.09 -2.54 19.50
N LEU A 827 -0.76 -1.25 19.47
CA LEU A 827 0.01 -0.59 20.53
C LEU A 827 -0.64 -0.80 21.91
N ARG A 828 -1.96 -0.60 22.02
CA ARG A 828 -2.69 -0.81 23.28
C ARG A 828 -2.75 -2.26 23.72
N LEU A 829 -2.69 -3.20 22.77
CA LEU A 829 -2.60 -4.62 23.04
C LEU A 829 -1.18 -5.04 23.43
N GLY A 830 -0.14 -4.30 23.02
CA GLY A 830 1.26 -4.69 23.19
C GLY A 830 1.62 -5.93 22.38
N VAL A 831 0.92 -6.20 21.28
CA VAL A 831 1.11 -7.39 20.43
C VAL A 831 1.09 -7.02 18.95
N GLN A 832 1.85 -7.75 18.13
CA GLN A 832 2.01 -7.54 16.69
C GLN A 832 1.99 -8.89 15.95
N GLY A 833 1.99 -8.87 14.61
CA GLY A 833 2.05 -10.07 13.77
C GLY A 833 0.88 -11.04 13.96
N ASP A 834 1.16 -12.35 13.89
CA ASP A 834 0.16 -13.42 13.91
C ASP A 834 -0.74 -13.42 15.15
N LEU A 835 -0.26 -12.87 16.27
CA LEU A 835 -1.04 -12.77 17.50
C LEU A 835 -2.23 -11.82 17.36
N LEU A 836 -2.09 -10.74 16.57
CA LEU A 836 -3.22 -9.86 16.25
C LEU A 836 -4.29 -10.58 15.44
N LEU A 837 -3.87 -11.45 14.51
CA LEU A 837 -4.79 -12.31 13.77
C LEU A 837 -5.54 -13.22 14.74
N GLY A 838 -4.82 -13.93 15.61
CA GLY A 838 -5.42 -14.78 16.65
C GLY A 838 -6.45 -14.05 17.52
N ILE A 839 -6.15 -12.81 17.94
CA ILE A 839 -7.08 -11.96 18.70
C ILE A 839 -8.29 -11.58 17.83
N THR A 840 -8.08 -11.15 16.59
CA THR A 840 -9.17 -10.85 15.64
C THR A 840 -10.11 -12.04 15.48
N GLY A 841 -9.60 -13.23 15.20
CA GLY A 841 -10.43 -14.43 15.04
C GLY A 841 -11.19 -14.79 16.32
N THR A 842 -10.53 -14.64 17.47
CA THR A 842 -11.15 -14.82 18.79
C THR A 842 -12.33 -13.87 18.99
N LEU A 843 -12.16 -12.59 18.67
CA LEU A 843 -13.21 -11.57 18.78
C LEU A 843 -14.38 -11.85 17.81
N LEU A 844 -14.09 -12.29 16.59
CA LEU A 844 -15.09 -12.65 15.57
C LEU A 844 -15.95 -13.86 15.96
N VAL A 845 -15.44 -14.75 16.80
CA VAL A 845 -16.18 -15.92 17.30
C VAL A 845 -16.87 -15.64 18.63
N LEU A 846 -16.13 -15.12 19.61
CA LEU A 846 -16.63 -14.96 20.98
C LEU A 846 -17.61 -13.80 21.12
N GLY A 847 -17.40 -12.68 20.41
CA GLY A 847 -18.32 -11.54 20.44
C GLY A 847 -19.76 -11.96 20.11
N PRO A 848 -20.01 -12.60 18.95
CA PRO A 848 -21.33 -13.14 18.61
C PRO A 848 -21.82 -14.19 19.61
N THR A 849 -20.95 -15.10 20.04
CA THR A 849 -21.32 -16.20 20.96
C THR A 849 -21.82 -15.67 22.31
N ILE A 850 -21.08 -14.73 22.92
CA ILE A 850 -21.45 -14.09 24.18
C ILE A 850 -22.68 -13.21 23.97
N GLY A 851 -22.77 -12.47 22.85
CA GLY A 851 -23.95 -11.66 22.53
C GLY A 851 -25.24 -12.48 22.45
N ILE A 852 -25.17 -13.67 21.85
CA ILE A 852 -26.29 -14.63 21.80
C ILE A 852 -26.63 -15.13 23.22
N LEU A 853 -25.63 -15.44 24.04
CA LEU A 853 -25.83 -15.90 25.41
C LEU A 853 -26.48 -14.82 26.27
N VAL A 854 -25.98 -13.58 26.22
CA VAL A 854 -26.52 -12.41 26.92
C VAL A 854 -27.98 -12.17 26.51
N ARG A 855 -28.30 -12.27 25.21
CA ARG A 855 -29.67 -12.17 24.69
C ARG A 855 -30.60 -13.25 25.25
N ARG A 856 -30.10 -14.45 25.55
CA ARG A 856 -30.86 -15.51 26.20
C ARG A 856 -31.00 -15.29 27.70
N ILE A 857 -30.02 -14.69 28.36
CA ILE A 857 -30.05 -14.48 29.81
C ILE A 857 -30.98 -13.31 30.16
N LEU A 858 -30.84 -12.18 29.47
CA LEU A 858 -31.59 -10.95 29.74
C LEU A 858 -33.11 -11.12 29.58
N PRO A 859 -33.91 -10.34 30.31
CA PRO A 859 -35.35 -10.24 30.08
C PRO A 859 -35.66 -9.84 28.63
N PRO A 860 -36.81 -10.27 28.06
CA PRO A 860 -37.20 -9.90 26.71
C PRO A 860 -37.42 -8.39 26.60
N LEU A 861 -36.39 -7.66 26.16
CA LEU A 861 -36.49 -6.25 25.81
C LEU A 861 -37.13 -6.07 24.43
N PRO A 862 -37.94 -5.01 24.22
CA PRO A 862 -38.36 -4.61 22.88
C PRO A 862 -37.14 -4.46 21.97
N PRO A 863 -37.15 -4.99 20.73
CA PRO A 863 -35.98 -5.01 19.85
C PRO A 863 -35.33 -3.63 19.67
N ARG A 864 -36.13 -2.56 19.64
CA ARG A 864 -35.65 -1.19 19.51
C ARG A 864 -34.94 -0.66 20.76
N THR A 865 -35.45 -0.97 21.95
CA THR A 865 -34.80 -0.61 23.21
C THR A 865 -33.50 -1.37 23.37
N ALA A 866 -33.51 -2.67 23.05
CA ALA A 866 -32.30 -3.51 23.03
C ALA A 866 -31.22 -2.95 22.08
N GLN A 867 -31.60 -2.50 20.88
CA GLN A 867 -30.68 -1.84 19.94
C GLN A 867 -30.09 -0.55 20.52
N ILE A 868 -30.91 0.34 21.08
CA ILE A 868 -30.44 1.62 21.63
C ILE A 868 -29.45 1.38 22.76
N VAL A 869 -29.81 0.54 23.73
CA VAL A 869 -28.93 0.23 24.89
C VAL A 869 -27.59 -0.34 24.43
N ALA A 870 -27.61 -1.29 23.50
CA ALA A 870 -26.39 -1.91 23.00
C ALA A 870 -25.53 -0.96 22.14
N LEU A 871 -26.14 -0.08 21.34
CA LEU A 871 -25.38 0.92 20.58
C LEU A 871 -24.77 2.00 21.51
N THR A 872 -25.50 2.43 22.54
CA THR A 872 -24.97 3.34 23.57
C THR A 872 -23.81 2.68 24.33
N GLY A 873 -23.96 1.42 24.73
CA GLY A 873 -22.87 0.65 25.36
C GLY A 873 -21.65 0.52 24.45
N SER A 874 -21.87 0.28 23.14
CA SER A 874 -20.78 0.20 22.15
C SER A 874 -20.06 1.55 22.01
N ALA A 875 -20.77 2.67 22.02
CA ALA A 875 -20.17 4.01 21.99
C ALA A 875 -19.31 4.29 23.24
N LEU A 876 -19.80 3.91 24.43
CA LEU A 876 -19.05 4.04 25.68
C LEU A 876 -17.77 3.19 25.66
N LEU A 877 -17.89 1.92 25.29
CA LEU A 877 -16.75 1.00 25.20
C LEU A 877 -15.73 1.45 24.16
N SER A 878 -16.17 2.04 23.06
CA SER A 878 -15.28 2.65 22.07
C SER A 878 -14.50 3.83 22.65
N GLY A 879 -15.11 4.64 23.53
CA GLY A 879 -14.42 5.71 24.26
C GLY A 879 -13.44 5.17 25.30
N ILE A 880 -13.79 4.10 26.04
CA ILE A 880 -12.89 3.44 27.00
C ILE A 880 -11.64 2.88 26.29
N LEU A 881 -11.79 2.34 25.08
CA LEU A 881 -10.67 1.83 24.29
C LEU A 881 -9.62 2.91 23.97
N LEU A 882 -9.95 4.20 24.06
CA LEU A 882 -9.01 5.31 23.84
C LEU A 882 -8.06 5.55 25.02
N VAL A 883 -8.35 5.01 26.20
CA VAL A 883 -7.56 5.27 27.42
C VAL A 883 -6.98 4.01 28.06
N VAL A 884 -7.47 2.83 27.66
CA VAL A 884 -6.99 1.54 28.17
C VAL A 884 -5.69 1.11 27.49
N HIS A 885 -4.79 0.50 28.28
CA HIS A 885 -3.51 -0.06 27.86
C HIS A 885 -3.30 -1.44 28.52
N GLY A 886 -2.53 -2.31 27.84
CA GLY A 886 -2.20 -3.67 28.31
C GLY A 886 -3.06 -4.75 27.66
N THR A 887 -2.44 -5.87 27.28
CA THR A 887 -3.05 -6.93 26.47
C THR A 887 -4.39 -7.41 27.03
N VAL A 888 -4.42 -7.80 28.30
CA VAL A 888 -5.61 -8.39 28.93
C VAL A 888 -6.77 -7.41 28.99
N LEU A 889 -6.53 -6.18 29.49
CA LEU A 889 -7.59 -5.18 29.66
C LEU A 889 -8.14 -4.72 28.31
N THR A 890 -7.26 -4.50 27.33
CA THR A 890 -7.65 -4.12 25.97
C THR A 890 -8.48 -5.22 25.29
N VAL A 891 -8.08 -6.50 25.40
CA VAL A 891 -8.85 -7.64 24.89
C VAL A 891 -10.23 -7.73 25.53
N LEU A 892 -10.35 -7.52 26.85
CA LEU A 892 -11.64 -7.55 27.55
C LEU A 892 -12.58 -6.44 27.06
N VAL A 893 -12.07 -5.22 26.86
CA VAL A 893 -12.85 -4.09 26.33
C VAL A 893 -13.29 -4.37 24.88
N LEU A 894 -12.39 -4.88 24.04
CA LEU A 894 -12.69 -5.27 22.66
C LEU A 894 -13.75 -6.39 22.59
N LEU A 895 -13.66 -7.37 23.50
CA LEU A 895 -14.63 -8.46 23.58
C LEU A 895 -16.01 -7.96 24.04
N ALA A 896 -16.06 -7.07 25.03
CA ALA A 896 -17.29 -6.43 25.47
C ALA A 896 -17.91 -5.58 24.34
N LEU A 897 -17.08 -4.88 23.58
CA LEU A 897 -17.50 -4.08 22.43
C LEU A 897 -18.10 -4.95 21.33
N GLY A 898 -17.39 -6.01 20.93
CA GLY A 898 -17.87 -6.99 19.94
C GLY A 898 -19.17 -7.65 20.39
N THR A 899 -19.27 -8.03 21.67
CA THR A 899 -20.49 -8.58 22.28
C THR A 899 -21.67 -7.61 22.17
N SER A 900 -21.45 -6.34 22.49
CA SER A 900 -22.47 -5.30 22.45
C SER A 900 -22.96 -5.04 21.01
N LEU A 901 -22.05 -4.98 20.05
CA LEU A 901 -22.39 -4.83 18.62
C LEU A 901 -23.15 -6.04 18.07
N SER A 902 -22.72 -7.26 18.39
CA SER A 902 -23.43 -8.49 18.01
C SER A 902 -24.84 -8.53 18.61
N PHE A 903 -25.00 -8.09 19.86
CA PHE A 903 -26.32 -7.97 20.49
C PHE A 903 -27.21 -6.95 19.77
N ALA A 904 -26.67 -5.78 19.39
CA ALA A 904 -27.38 -4.77 18.61
C ALA A 904 -27.82 -5.30 17.24
N ALA A 905 -26.95 -6.06 16.56
CA ALA A 905 -27.24 -6.71 15.29
C ALA A 905 -28.38 -7.73 15.42
N ILE A 906 -28.31 -8.62 16.42
CA ILE A 906 -29.35 -9.62 16.70
C ILE A 906 -30.68 -8.94 16.98
N ALA A 907 -30.71 -7.91 17.83
CA ALA A 907 -31.91 -7.15 18.13
C ALA A 907 -32.47 -6.40 16.91
N SER A 908 -31.60 -5.98 15.97
CA SER A 908 -32.03 -5.37 14.71
C SER A 908 -32.70 -6.37 13.77
N ILE A 909 -32.14 -7.57 13.65
CA ILE A 909 -32.71 -8.66 12.84
C ILE A 909 -34.03 -9.14 13.46
N ASP A 910 -34.13 -9.29 14.78
CA ASP A 910 -35.39 -9.61 15.47
C ASP A 910 -36.48 -8.57 15.14
N GLY A 911 -36.17 -7.28 15.28
CA GLY A 911 -37.11 -6.20 14.97
C GLY A 911 -37.46 -6.07 13.49
N TYR A 912 -36.58 -6.49 12.59
CA TYR A 912 -36.84 -6.61 11.16
C TYR A 912 -37.80 -7.77 10.87
N THR A 913 -37.53 -8.94 11.48
CA THR A 913 -38.33 -10.17 11.33
C THR A 913 -39.74 -9.99 11.89
N ASN A 914 -39.88 -9.34 13.04
CA ASN A 914 -41.17 -9.02 13.66
C ASN A 914 -42.06 -8.13 12.78
N ARG A 915 -41.48 -7.41 11.81
CA ARG A 915 -42.21 -6.59 10.83
C ARG A 915 -42.46 -7.33 9.51
N GLY A 916 -42.28 -8.64 9.47
CA GLY A 916 -42.41 -9.46 8.26
C GLY A 916 -41.18 -9.43 7.35
N GLY A 917 -40.03 -8.97 7.85
CA GLY A 917 -38.76 -9.07 7.14
C GLY A 917 -38.20 -10.49 7.11
N GLU A 918 -37.40 -10.81 6.09
CA GLU A 918 -36.75 -12.13 5.95
C GLU A 918 -35.28 -12.06 6.38
N PRO A 919 -34.85 -12.75 7.45
CA PRO A 919 -33.50 -12.62 8.02
C PRO A 919 -32.35 -12.78 7.01
N HIS A 920 -32.47 -13.69 6.04
CA HIS A 920 -31.44 -13.93 5.03
C HIS A 920 -31.15 -12.70 4.16
N ARG A 921 -32.12 -11.77 4.00
CA ARG A 921 -31.90 -10.51 3.29
C ARG A 921 -30.98 -9.56 4.05
N ALA A 922 -31.00 -9.63 5.38
CA ALA A 922 -30.06 -8.88 6.22
C ALA A 922 -28.64 -9.47 6.08
N LEU A 923 -28.47 -10.80 6.04
CA LEU A 923 -27.19 -11.44 5.76
C LEU A 923 -26.65 -11.08 4.37
N ALA A 924 -27.48 -11.17 3.33
CA ALA A 924 -27.08 -10.76 1.98
C ALA A 924 -26.61 -9.30 1.95
N THR A 925 -27.31 -8.42 2.66
CA THR A 925 -26.90 -7.01 2.79
C THR A 925 -25.59 -6.85 3.57
N ALA A 926 -25.38 -7.63 4.64
CA ALA A 926 -24.12 -7.63 5.39
C ALA A 926 -22.93 -8.05 4.51
N LEU A 927 -23.11 -9.03 3.61
CA LEU A 927 -22.06 -9.43 2.67
C LEU A 927 -21.76 -8.41 1.58
N LEU A 928 -22.68 -7.48 1.29
CA LEU A 928 -22.38 -6.32 0.43
C LEU A 928 -21.57 -5.26 1.17
N PHE A 929 -21.78 -5.11 2.49
CA PHE A 929 -21.03 -4.19 3.33
C PHE A 929 -19.68 -4.75 3.78
N LEU A 930 -19.51 -6.08 3.84
CA LEU A 930 -18.28 -6.71 4.29
C LEU A 930 -17.06 -6.27 3.47
N PRO A 931 -17.05 -6.32 2.12
CA PRO A 931 -15.92 -5.79 1.35
C PRO A 931 -15.65 -4.31 1.61
N LEU A 932 -16.68 -3.48 1.75
CA LEU A 932 -16.52 -2.05 2.06
C LEU A 932 -15.89 -1.83 3.43
N LEU A 933 -16.31 -2.61 4.43
CA LEU A 933 -15.82 -2.54 5.79
C LEU A 933 -14.37 -3.04 5.89
N VAL A 934 -14.03 -4.12 5.18
CA VAL A 934 -12.65 -4.59 5.09
C VAL A 934 -11.80 -3.57 4.35
N MET A 935 -12.23 -3.06 3.18
CA MET A 935 -11.52 -2.00 2.45
C MET A 935 -11.30 -0.77 3.33
N PHE A 936 -12.30 -0.36 4.11
CA PHE A 936 -12.19 0.77 5.02
C PHE A 936 -11.14 0.55 6.12
N PHE A 937 -11.11 -0.64 6.73
CA PHE A 937 -10.10 -0.97 7.73
C PHE A 937 -8.70 -1.14 7.14
N ARG A 938 -8.62 -1.56 5.87
CA ARG A 938 -7.40 -1.83 5.15
C ARG A 938 -6.77 -0.58 4.51
N MET A 939 -7.56 0.38 4.05
CA MET A 939 -7.08 1.61 3.41
C MET A 939 -6.08 2.32 4.34
N PRO A 940 -4.78 2.40 3.95
CA PRO A 940 -3.81 3.08 4.78
C PRO A 940 -4.24 4.55 4.86
N PRO A 941 -4.32 5.14 6.07
CA PRO A 941 -4.88 6.47 6.25
C PRO A 941 -4.23 7.57 5.39
N ILE A 942 -2.96 7.39 4.97
CA ILE A 942 -2.26 8.24 3.99
C ILE A 942 -3.08 8.48 2.72
N VAL A 943 -3.79 7.46 2.21
CA VAL A 943 -4.55 7.54 0.96
C VAL A 943 -5.62 8.63 1.05
N TYR A 944 -6.24 8.83 2.22
CA TYR A 944 -7.23 9.89 2.40
C TYR A 944 -6.60 11.28 2.42
N SER A 945 -5.39 11.41 2.95
CA SER A 945 -4.74 12.71 3.18
C SER A 945 -3.96 13.24 1.98
N LEU A 946 -3.55 12.36 1.06
CA LEU A 946 -2.88 12.74 -0.19
C LEU A 946 -3.84 12.96 -1.36
N THR A 947 -5.04 12.37 -1.31
CA THR A 947 -6.04 12.49 -2.39
C THR A 947 -7.11 13.56 -2.13
N VAL A 948 -7.18 14.13 -0.92
CA VAL A 948 -8.20 15.11 -0.51
C VAL A 948 -7.55 16.41 -0.02
N VAL A 949 -8.23 17.55 -0.22
CA VAL A 949 -7.92 18.85 0.41
C VAL A 949 -7.68 18.64 1.92
N PRO A 950 -6.73 19.37 2.56
CA PRO A 950 -6.48 19.24 4.00
C PRO A 950 -7.78 19.18 4.80
N LEU A 951 -8.00 18.07 5.50
CA LEU A 951 -9.20 17.89 6.32
C LEU A 951 -9.03 18.65 7.64
N PRO A 952 -10.12 19.11 8.27
CA PRO A 952 -10.07 19.58 9.65
C PRO A 952 -9.42 18.53 10.56
N GLU A 953 -8.53 18.97 11.43
CA GLU A 953 -7.69 18.16 12.32
C GLU A 953 -8.45 17.05 13.07
N ALA A 954 -9.61 17.36 13.65
CA ALA A 954 -10.42 16.38 14.36
C ALA A 954 -10.98 15.26 13.46
N ILE A 955 -11.28 15.56 12.19
CA ILE A 955 -11.76 14.58 11.22
C ILE A 955 -10.60 13.68 10.78
N GLU A 956 -9.43 14.28 10.55
CA GLU A 956 -8.24 13.51 10.19
C GLU A 956 -7.79 12.60 11.33
N TYR A 957 -7.71 13.10 12.58
CA TYR A 957 -7.46 12.26 13.75
C TYR A 957 -8.45 11.09 13.87
N ALA A 958 -9.74 11.34 13.63
CA ALA A 958 -10.75 10.28 13.64
C ALA A 958 -10.47 9.18 12.61
N LEU A 959 -9.95 9.50 11.42
CA LEU A 959 -9.60 8.50 10.40
C LEU A 959 -8.49 7.52 10.84
N TYR A 960 -7.66 7.90 11.82
CA TYR A 960 -6.58 7.05 12.37
C TYR A 960 -6.99 6.29 13.63
N ALA A 961 -8.18 6.56 14.18
CA ALA A 961 -8.71 5.93 15.39
C ALA A 961 -10.06 5.23 15.08
N PRO A 962 -10.06 3.93 14.73
CA PRO A 962 -11.26 3.23 14.28
C PRO A 962 -12.35 3.18 15.36
N SER A 963 -11.95 3.23 16.63
CA SER A 963 -12.85 3.32 17.78
C SER A 963 -13.62 4.65 17.83
N VAL A 964 -13.01 5.77 17.41
CA VAL A 964 -13.69 7.07 17.34
C VAL A 964 -14.80 7.03 16.29
N LEU A 965 -14.47 6.54 15.09
CA LEU A 965 -15.42 6.41 13.98
C LEU A 965 -16.56 5.45 14.31
N LEU A 966 -16.25 4.32 14.96
CA LEU A 966 -17.24 3.36 15.43
C LEU A 966 -18.14 4.00 16.49
N GLY A 967 -17.57 4.69 17.48
CA GLY A 967 -18.31 5.40 18.52
C GLY A 967 -19.25 6.44 17.95
N ALA A 968 -18.75 7.28 17.03
CA ALA A 968 -19.55 8.28 16.31
C ALA A 968 -20.67 7.62 15.49
N THR A 969 -20.38 6.52 14.79
CA THR A 969 -21.39 5.74 14.04
C THR A 969 -22.47 5.21 14.97
N CYS A 970 -22.10 4.66 16.13
CA CYS A 970 -23.05 4.16 17.12
C CYS A 970 -23.95 5.29 17.66
N ILE A 971 -23.37 6.44 18.00
CA ILE A 971 -24.12 7.63 18.46
C ILE A 971 -25.09 8.11 17.38
N PHE A 972 -24.64 8.20 16.13
CA PHE A 972 -25.48 8.58 15.00
C PHE A 972 -26.66 7.61 14.81
N LEU A 973 -26.40 6.29 14.86
CA LEU A 973 -27.46 5.28 14.76
C LEU A 973 -28.47 5.37 15.90
N VAL A 974 -28.02 5.66 17.14
CA VAL A 974 -28.90 5.92 18.28
C VAL A 974 -29.78 7.15 18.02
N ALA A 975 -29.21 8.25 17.53
CA ALA A 975 -29.95 9.47 17.20
C ALA A 975 -31.01 9.21 16.12
N VAL A 976 -30.65 8.51 15.04
CA VAL A 976 -31.58 8.12 13.97
C VAL A 976 -32.71 7.24 14.52
N LEU A 977 -32.38 6.27 15.37
CA LEU A 977 -33.39 5.42 16.01
C LEU A 977 -34.30 6.23 16.93
N ALA A 978 -33.80 7.21 17.68
CA ALA A 978 -34.57 8.07 18.57
C ALA A 978 -35.57 8.95 17.78
N VAL A 979 -35.10 9.62 16.72
CA VAL A 979 -35.93 10.49 15.86
C VAL A 979 -37.04 9.71 15.15
N ARG A 980 -36.73 8.52 14.62
CA ARG A 980 -37.73 7.65 13.96
C ARG A 980 -38.85 7.19 14.90
N GLY A 981 -38.64 7.20 16.21
CA GLY A 981 -39.69 6.92 17.19
C GLY A 981 -40.65 8.06 17.43
N ARG A 982 -40.15 9.30 17.45
CA ARG A 982 -40.98 10.49 17.69
C ARG A 982 -41.95 10.74 16.53
N ARG A 983 -41.59 10.36 15.29
CA ARG A 983 -42.45 10.49 14.10
C ARG A 983 -43.56 9.41 13.98
N ARG A 984 -43.68 8.48 14.93
CA ARG A 984 -44.61 7.32 14.88
C ARG A 984 -45.65 7.28 16.00
N ALA A 985 -45.97 8.42 16.62
CA ALA A 985 -47.22 8.55 17.38
C ALA A 985 -48.31 8.99 16.39
N PRO A 986 -49.16 8.09 15.85
CA PRO A 986 -50.33 8.53 15.13
C PRO A 986 -51.25 9.21 16.14
N VAL A 987 -51.62 10.46 15.87
CA VAL A 987 -52.82 11.06 16.46
C VAL A 987 -53.99 10.24 15.92
N GLY A 988 -54.42 9.24 16.68
CA GLY A 988 -55.65 8.51 16.38
C GLY A 988 -56.82 9.47 16.56
N LYS A 989 -57.51 9.81 15.47
CA LYS A 989 -58.88 10.30 15.59
C LYS A 989 -59.73 9.09 15.97
N ASP A 990 -60.22 9.06 17.20
CA ASP A 990 -61.28 8.17 17.64
C ASP A 990 -62.52 8.40 16.76
N TYR A 991 -62.79 7.49 15.83
CA TYR A 991 -64.13 7.30 15.32
C TYR A 991 -64.70 6.06 16.01
N ARG A 992 -65.76 6.27 16.80
CA ARG A 992 -66.57 5.20 17.38
C ARG A 992 -67.04 4.28 16.26
N ALA A 993 -66.95 2.98 16.49
CA ALA A 993 -67.47 1.96 15.60
C ALA A 993 -68.97 2.18 15.37
N GLU A 994 -69.36 2.46 14.13
CA GLU A 994 -70.70 2.17 13.65
C GLU A 994 -70.71 0.74 13.11
N ALA A 995 -71.63 -0.05 13.67
CA ALA A 995 -72.00 -1.34 13.17
C ALA A 995 -72.83 -1.14 11.91
N ASP A 996 -72.28 -1.51 10.75
CA ASP A 996 -73.01 -2.22 9.71
C ASP A 996 -72.05 -2.71 8.62
N GLY A 997 -72.28 -3.96 8.20
CA GLY A 997 -71.37 -4.74 7.38
C GLY A 997 -71.34 -4.32 5.91
N GLY A 998 -70.16 -4.43 5.32
CA GLY A 998 -69.95 -4.42 3.87
C GLY A 998 -68.50 -4.79 3.52
N PRO A 999 -68.24 -5.63 2.51
CA PRO A 999 -66.90 -6.06 2.18
C PRO A 999 -66.20 -4.96 1.37
N VAL A 1000 -65.07 -4.44 1.88
CA VAL A 1000 -64.19 -3.59 1.08
C VAL A 1000 -63.02 -4.41 0.60
N VAL A 1001 -63.02 -4.63 -0.71
CA VAL A 1001 -61.89 -5.10 -1.51
C VAL A 1001 -60.72 -4.13 -1.34
N ARG A 1002 -59.61 -4.57 -0.74
CA ARG A 1002 -58.23 -4.49 -1.26
C ARG A 1002 -57.20 -5.10 -0.33
#